data_AF-A0A5D0WLT6-F1
#
_entry.id   AF-A0A5D0WLT6-F1
#
_cell.length_a   1.000
_cell.length_b   1.000
_cell.length_c   1.000
_cell.angle_alpha   90.00
_cell.angle_beta   90.00
_cell.angle_gamma   90.00
#
_symmetry.space_group_name_H-M   'P 1'
#
loop_
_entity.id
_entity.type
_entity.pdbx_description
1 polymer ?
#
loop_
_entity_poly.entity_id
_entity_poly.type
_entity_poly.pdbx_seq_one_letter_code
_entity_poly.pdbx_strand_id
1 'polypeptide(L)'
;MRKGNCEKVMEKKFMRRVATGVLLLMLVLSIFSSSSVLAANEAAGKAVPEEIGVAYRGHVQNQGNMPKPEGSLVSGPEALGTRGQSLRVEGFWIQLTGNVPEGANIVYEVHVQNEGWMAPVKNGNFAGTAGKSQRVESIKIRLENLPGYDVYYRGHVQNVGDIPQVDGDWGWKKNGEELGTTGSSLRLEELQVKLVKQPDTSTTYDKAGTYGPKTGVDEIENDVLINTPDVILQNLHIKGNLTIGEGVGEGDVTLNNITVDGETFVRGGGKNSIHINGGDYNKITIQQTSSGQVRIVATDAAGLEVVVSEDAKGEDIILEGAFENVLIDAPDVKISTQGETAIKEMVVAEGAKGSEITLDKKTVVNQIDVGAAVEMKGEGTIEKANVNSDNVTFEQKPKEVVIAPEVKVPPVVAPPTPPKPDPTPSSPPAEDQIVKTFNQEKSTDMMVNLLEAHASAFDLTDFDNLDYLGRLIVGDYLLKKDGFANRSVLQAAITEGIKLAKDDPEARRYIEAALAYSPSISFQETDSLLLDYSNPLLSGAQKSLLNGQYADFLVCLETPLADGEAFEINLSGTTKRITNKEMPGREILLSKLMGRTLGSADLVENQKARLVFTVKDISIKAEQYLTLYPCTTRNGDEYCRNFSNAHSIRVTRYWINAFADGLSLDYRDSKFSLNYGKTYTTAVKQQLDTCCVDLKLQLYRPLESAESITITVNGLDYTIDATTVMDDNQTGIHLSKLTGIAPGKASELNGELVVGLKSCQLNTPNGIDASAVLCGQNDEFFYTLSGAGTSLYPDWLKSYMDSVALSCEENKMTLDYDGNLSQAVCDHLGDYRADVIISLSRELDEGETLTITAFEKTKCFTPAEIAALGENGSQLRLSKLMGVDPSLAKSEVGKNEITFTLSGLNRNIYIYSQAVLVKEDTYIYLDGLSNSLSLFEASFQAYADSIDLQSQENTFTVTYTGNLAADVKSKLTGYYADAMIYIDRPLKEGEEISVSAFGKDIPVSRETFNNVWGTWIRLSELLELELGAEQLAVNQKGSFEIKVNEKSLSEQLNISASAILVKGTDIEYLSKSAGMSLLPKASCII
;
A
#
# COMPACT_ATOMS: atom_id res chain seq x y z
N MET A 1 59.63 -31.72 -60.97
CA MET A 1 58.62 -32.22 -61.91
C MET A 1 57.26 -31.90 -61.35
N ARG A 2 56.42 -31.04 -61.91
CA ARG A 2 56.58 -29.73 -62.60
C ARG A 2 55.15 -29.14 -62.49
N LYS A 3 54.93 -28.18 -61.59
CA LYS A 3 54.77 -26.73 -61.87
C LYS A 3 53.78 -26.42 -63.02
N GLY A 4 52.73 -25.66 -62.70
CA GLY A 4 51.70 -25.13 -63.62
C GLY A 4 50.47 -26.03 -63.65
N ASN A 5 49.28 -25.62 -63.21
CA ASN A 5 48.56 -24.49 -63.78
C ASN A 5 47.74 -23.76 -62.71
N CYS A 6 48.39 -22.83 -62.03
CA CYS A 6 47.76 -21.65 -61.45
C CYS A 6 47.27 -20.81 -62.65
N GLU A 7 45.95 -20.75 -62.90
CA GLU A 7 45.23 -19.63 -63.58
C GLU A 7 43.81 -20.02 -64.05
N LYS A 8 43.44 -21.30 -64.21
CA LYS A 8 42.12 -21.66 -64.82
C LYS A 8 40.99 -22.06 -63.84
N VAL A 9 41.19 -21.94 -62.53
CA VAL A 9 40.18 -22.29 -61.51
C VAL A 9 39.60 -21.05 -60.79
N MET A 10 40.14 -19.84 -61.02
CA MET A 10 39.62 -18.59 -60.43
C MET A 10 38.64 -17.79 -61.32
N GLU A 11 38.54 -18.07 -62.62
CA GLU A 11 37.62 -17.34 -63.54
C GLU A 11 36.23 -17.98 -63.73
N LYS A 12 36.05 -19.26 -63.36
CA LYS A 12 34.73 -19.94 -63.41
C LYS A 12 33.86 -19.73 -62.17
N LYS A 13 34.39 -19.04 -61.14
CA LYS A 13 33.69 -18.72 -59.88
C LYS A 13 32.95 -17.37 -59.89
N PHE A 14 33.06 -16.55 -60.94
CA PHE A 14 32.40 -15.24 -61.01
C PHE A 14 31.10 -15.20 -61.86
N MET A 15 30.83 -16.20 -62.71
CA MET A 15 29.68 -16.20 -63.65
C MET A 15 28.56 -17.21 -63.33
N ARG A 16 28.56 -17.85 -62.14
CA ARG A 16 27.51 -18.80 -61.71
C ARG A 16 26.62 -18.31 -60.56
N ARG A 17 26.74 -17.03 -60.18
CA ARG A 17 25.92 -16.36 -59.15
C ARG A 17 24.75 -15.51 -59.71
N VAL A 18 24.45 -15.58 -61.02
CA VAL A 18 23.47 -14.65 -61.66
C VAL A 18 22.26 -15.33 -62.34
N ALA A 19 22.15 -16.67 -62.42
CA ALA A 19 21.13 -17.29 -63.28
C ALA A 19 20.14 -18.28 -62.62
N THR A 20 20.05 -18.38 -61.29
CA THR A 20 19.10 -19.31 -60.61
C THR A 20 18.11 -18.60 -59.68
N GLY A 21 18.20 -17.28 -59.52
CA GLY A 21 17.31 -16.48 -58.68
C GLY A 21 16.06 -15.90 -59.38
N VAL A 22 15.85 -16.21 -60.68
CA VAL A 22 14.84 -15.50 -61.51
C VAL A 22 13.68 -16.38 -61.99
N LEU A 23 13.65 -17.70 -61.73
CA LEU A 23 12.57 -18.57 -62.25
C LEU A 23 11.54 -19.07 -61.22
N LEU A 24 11.74 -18.88 -59.90
CA LEU A 24 10.74 -19.27 -58.89
C LEU A 24 9.75 -18.14 -58.55
N LEU A 25 9.99 -16.92 -59.06
CA LEU A 25 9.19 -15.72 -58.76
C LEU A 25 7.97 -15.53 -59.68
N MET A 26 7.75 -16.40 -60.68
CA MET A 26 6.71 -16.22 -61.71
C MET A 26 5.57 -17.26 -61.75
N LEU A 27 5.45 -18.21 -60.80
CA LEU A 27 4.41 -19.26 -60.88
C LEU A 27 3.25 -19.18 -59.87
N VAL A 28 3.17 -18.17 -59.00
CA VAL A 28 2.09 -18.09 -57.97
C VAL A 28 1.35 -16.75 -58.01
N LEU A 29 1.15 -16.20 -59.21
CA LEU A 29 0.47 -14.91 -59.43
C LEU A 29 -0.83 -15.00 -60.23
N SER A 30 -1.42 -16.18 -60.39
CA SER A 30 -2.73 -16.29 -61.04
C SER A 30 -3.37 -17.59 -60.67
N ILE A 31 -4.52 -17.54 -59.97
CA ILE A 31 -5.76 -18.25 -60.32
C ILE A 31 -6.79 -18.13 -59.16
N PHE A 32 -7.90 -17.44 -59.48
CA PHE A 32 -9.26 -17.45 -58.88
C PHE A 32 -9.50 -16.84 -57.48
N SER A 33 -10.56 -16.06 -57.19
CA SER A 33 -11.49 -15.14 -57.89
C SER A 33 -12.51 -14.64 -56.85
N SER A 34 -12.94 -13.36 -56.94
CA SER A 34 -14.24 -12.73 -56.54
C SER A 34 -15.15 -13.46 -55.51
N SER A 35 -15.73 -12.84 -54.48
CA SER A 35 -16.12 -11.44 -54.24
C SER A 35 -16.68 -11.27 -52.81
N SER A 36 -16.44 -10.08 -52.24
CA SER A 36 -17.26 -9.36 -51.24
C SER A 36 -17.31 -9.84 -49.78
N VAL A 37 -17.13 -8.83 -48.91
CA VAL A 37 -17.55 -8.67 -47.50
C VAL A 37 -16.40 -8.71 -46.49
N LEU A 38 -16.11 -7.51 -45.96
CA LEU A 38 -15.39 -7.18 -44.71
C LEU A 38 -14.12 -7.96 -44.36
N ALA A 39 -12.96 -7.30 -44.53
CA ALA A 39 -11.84 -7.42 -43.59
C ALA A 39 -10.95 -6.19 -43.74
N ALA A 40 -11.18 -5.21 -42.86
CA ALA A 40 -10.14 -4.30 -42.43
C ALA A 40 -9.15 -5.07 -41.55
N ASN A 41 -7.92 -4.56 -41.51
CA ASN A 41 -6.82 -4.90 -40.60
C ASN A 41 -6.03 -6.20 -40.87
N GLU A 42 -4.94 -6.05 -41.62
CA GLU A 42 -3.68 -6.75 -41.35
C GLU A 42 -2.56 -5.72 -41.14
N ALA A 43 -2.10 -5.65 -39.89
CA ALA A 43 -0.76 -5.30 -39.40
C ALA A 43 -0.86 -4.56 -38.06
N ALA A 44 -1.01 -5.32 -36.96
CA ALA A 44 -0.73 -4.80 -35.63
C ALA A 44 0.42 -5.64 -35.05
N GLY A 45 1.65 -5.16 -35.24
CA GLY A 45 2.74 -5.52 -34.33
C GLY A 45 2.34 -5.12 -32.90
N LYS A 46 2.92 -5.81 -31.91
CA LYS A 46 2.77 -5.45 -30.50
C LYS A 46 2.92 -3.93 -30.33
N ALA A 47 1.84 -3.25 -29.96
CA ALA A 47 1.85 -1.83 -29.70
C ALA A 47 2.70 -1.60 -28.44
N VAL A 48 3.91 -1.09 -28.65
CA VAL A 48 4.55 -0.18 -27.69
C VAL A 48 3.53 0.95 -27.48
N PRO A 49 3.26 1.45 -26.25
CA PRO A 49 2.48 2.67 -26.12
C PRO A 49 3.13 3.74 -27.00
N GLU A 50 2.45 4.20 -28.05
CA GLU A 50 3.04 5.16 -29.01
C GLU A 50 3.44 6.42 -28.23
N GLU A 51 4.76 6.65 -28.15
CA GLU A 51 5.36 7.84 -27.55
C GLU A 51 4.76 9.09 -28.20
N ILE A 52 4.49 10.13 -27.39
CA ILE A 52 3.81 11.34 -27.87
C ILE A 52 4.68 12.02 -28.93
N GLY A 53 4.10 12.18 -30.12
CA GLY A 53 4.76 12.72 -31.30
C GLY A 53 4.04 13.92 -31.88
N VAL A 54 4.54 14.41 -33.00
CA VAL A 54 3.91 15.48 -33.80
C VAL A 54 3.86 15.07 -35.25
N ALA A 55 2.75 15.36 -35.91
CA ALA A 55 2.56 15.14 -37.33
C ALA A 55 1.99 16.38 -38.00
N TYR A 56 2.42 16.66 -39.24
CA TYR A 56 2.05 17.90 -39.93
C TYR A 56 1.92 17.73 -41.44
N ARG A 57 1.17 18.64 -42.08
CA ARG A 57 1.03 18.76 -43.53
C ARG A 57 0.88 20.22 -43.91
N GLY A 58 1.02 20.54 -45.19
CA GLY A 58 1.03 21.94 -45.64
C GLY A 58 0.35 22.12 -46.99
N HIS A 59 -0.15 23.33 -47.22
CA HIS A 59 -0.64 23.73 -48.54
C HIS A 59 0.48 24.43 -49.30
N VAL A 60 0.85 23.88 -50.45
CA VAL A 60 1.98 24.37 -51.26
C VAL A 60 1.46 24.86 -52.60
N GLN A 61 1.96 26.01 -53.04
CA GLN A 61 1.63 26.60 -54.34
C GLN A 61 1.75 25.55 -55.47
N ASN A 62 0.72 25.47 -56.32
CA ASN A 62 0.62 24.59 -57.49
C ASN A 62 0.69 23.07 -57.20
N GLN A 63 0.93 22.66 -55.95
CA GLN A 63 0.96 21.25 -55.54
C GLN A 63 -0.25 20.89 -54.64
N GLY A 64 -0.89 21.91 -54.06
CA GLY A 64 -2.01 21.77 -53.14
C GLY A 64 -1.56 21.20 -51.80
N ASN A 65 -2.43 20.40 -51.16
CA ASN A 65 -2.11 19.76 -49.89
C ASN A 65 -1.05 18.67 -50.07
N MET A 66 0.02 18.75 -49.28
CA MET A 66 1.18 17.85 -49.28
C MET A 66 1.44 17.35 -47.86
N PRO A 67 1.84 16.08 -47.65
CA PRO A 67 2.22 15.08 -48.66
C PRO A 67 1.03 14.43 -49.40
N LYS A 68 1.32 13.68 -50.47
CA LYS A 68 0.33 12.87 -51.22
C LYS A 68 0.32 11.41 -50.72
N PRO A 69 -0.83 10.69 -50.77
CA PRO A 69 -2.15 11.17 -51.18
C PRO A 69 -2.71 12.25 -50.24
N GLU A 70 -3.62 13.06 -50.76
CA GLU A 70 -4.20 14.17 -49.98
C GLU A 70 -4.89 13.63 -48.72
N GLY A 71 -4.55 14.20 -47.56
CA GLY A 71 -4.94 13.67 -46.26
C GLY A 71 -3.73 13.24 -45.42
N SER A 72 -2.65 12.78 -46.07
CA SER A 72 -1.43 12.32 -45.39
C SER A 72 -0.73 13.41 -44.59
N LEU A 73 0.03 12.98 -43.59
CA LEU A 73 0.87 13.82 -42.70
C LEU A 73 2.32 13.33 -42.81
N VAL A 74 3.28 14.24 -42.64
CA VAL A 74 4.66 13.87 -42.30
C VAL A 74 4.79 13.75 -40.79
N SER A 75 5.56 12.77 -40.33
CA SER A 75 5.88 12.63 -38.90
C SER A 75 7.10 13.47 -38.57
N GLY A 76 7.07 14.22 -37.48
CA GLY A 76 8.22 14.99 -37.02
C GLY A 76 9.42 14.10 -36.71
N PRO A 77 10.68 14.52 -36.99
CA PRO A 77 11.14 15.79 -37.58
C PRO A 77 11.23 15.83 -39.12
N GLU A 78 10.48 15.03 -39.88
CA GLU A 78 10.62 14.99 -41.34
C GLU A 78 10.30 16.34 -42.01
N ALA A 79 11.05 16.70 -43.05
CA ALA A 79 10.87 17.99 -43.71
C ALA A 79 9.53 18.09 -44.46
N LEU A 80 8.79 19.17 -44.20
CA LEU A 80 7.62 19.57 -44.99
C LEU A 80 7.93 20.88 -45.71
N GLY A 81 8.01 20.84 -47.03
CA GLY A 81 8.34 22.03 -47.80
C GLY A 81 8.68 21.79 -49.26
N THR A 82 9.12 22.87 -49.90
CA THR A 82 9.57 22.90 -51.30
C THR A 82 10.88 23.66 -51.46
N ARG A 83 11.82 23.36 -50.55
CA ARG A 83 13.17 23.94 -50.52
C ARG A 83 13.79 23.99 -51.91
N GLY A 84 14.15 25.19 -52.35
CA GLY A 84 14.81 25.41 -53.65
C GLY A 84 13.94 25.23 -54.90
N GLN A 85 12.65 24.92 -54.77
CA GLN A 85 11.74 24.72 -55.92
C GLN A 85 11.00 26.01 -56.34
N SER A 86 11.24 27.12 -55.64
CA SER A 86 10.56 28.41 -55.86
C SER A 86 9.03 28.38 -55.68
N LEU A 87 8.52 27.43 -54.89
CA LEU A 87 7.12 27.35 -54.50
C LEU A 87 6.97 27.86 -53.07
N ARG A 88 5.86 28.57 -52.80
CA ARG A 88 5.54 29.04 -51.44
C ARG A 88 4.68 28.03 -50.69
N VAL A 89 4.92 27.94 -49.39
CA VAL A 89 3.96 27.37 -48.45
C VAL A 89 2.93 28.44 -48.10
N GLU A 90 1.65 28.09 -48.18
CA GLU A 90 0.52 28.98 -47.93
C GLU A 90 -0.17 28.70 -46.58
N GLY A 91 0.13 27.58 -45.94
CA GLY A 91 -0.36 27.26 -44.59
C GLY A 91 -0.03 25.84 -44.13
N PHE A 92 -0.31 25.55 -42.87
CA PHE A 92 0.03 24.30 -42.18
C PHE A 92 -1.17 23.71 -41.41
N TRP A 93 -1.17 22.40 -41.28
CA TRP A 93 -1.92 21.65 -40.25
C TRP A 93 -0.88 20.89 -39.42
N ILE A 94 -0.90 21.05 -38.11
CA ILE A 94 0.03 20.44 -37.15
C ILE A 94 -0.79 19.85 -36.00
N GLN A 95 -0.54 18.59 -35.64
CA GLN A 95 -1.26 17.89 -34.56
C GLN A 95 -0.32 17.03 -33.72
N LEU A 96 -0.68 16.82 -32.45
CA LEU A 96 -0.06 15.81 -31.60
C LEU A 96 -0.50 14.40 -32.05
N THR A 97 0.35 13.41 -31.83
CA THR A 97 0.09 11.99 -32.14
C THR A 97 0.53 11.11 -30.97
N GLY A 98 0.06 9.85 -30.93
CA GLY A 98 0.35 8.92 -29.84
C GLY A 98 -0.60 9.10 -28.64
N ASN A 99 -0.13 8.72 -27.44
CA ASN A 99 -0.91 8.78 -26.19
C ASN A 99 -1.00 10.20 -25.61
N VAL A 100 -1.73 11.10 -26.28
CA VAL A 100 -1.87 12.50 -25.87
C VAL A 100 -2.83 12.62 -24.65
N PRO A 101 -2.41 13.23 -23.52
CA PRO A 101 -3.28 13.50 -22.38
C PRO A 101 -4.51 14.33 -22.75
N GLU A 102 -5.63 14.12 -22.05
CA GLU A 102 -6.83 14.93 -22.23
C GLU A 102 -6.53 16.40 -21.89
N GLY A 103 -6.95 17.33 -22.75
CA GLY A 103 -6.67 18.77 -22.59
C GLY A 103 -5.31 19.25 -23.14
N ALA A 104 -4.40 18.35 -23.55
CA ALA A 104 -3.11 18.72 -24.13
C ALA A 104 -3.25 19.21 -25.60
N ASN A 105 -2.57 20.32 -25.93
CA ASN A 105 -2.63 20.93 -27.26
C ASN A 105 -1.26 21.30 -27.82
N ILE A 106 -1.11 21.18 -29.14
CA ILE A 106 -0.11 21.92 -29.91
C ILE A 106 -0.78 23.14 -30.56
N VAL A 107 -0.23 24.32 -30.29
CA VAL A 107 -0.77 25.61 -30.70
C VAL A 107 0.21 26.30 -31.62
N TYR A 108 -0.30 26.83 -32.73
CA TYR A 108 0.54 27.49 -33.71
C TYR A 108 -0.19 28.62 -34.43
N GLU A 109 0.58 29.64 -34.78
CA GLU A 109 0.14 30.80 -35.53
C GLU A 109 1.16 31.12 -36.63
N VAL A 110 0.68 31.67 -37.74
CA VAL A 110 1.51 31.99 -38.91
C VAL A 110 1.37 33.45 -39.28
N HIS A 111 2.48 34.08 -39.67
CA HIS A 111 2.49 35.39 -40.30
C HIS A 111 2.33 35.21 -41.81
N VAL A 112 1.21 35.69 -42.37
CA VAL A 112 0.89 35.59 -43.80
C VAL A 112 1.09 36.93 -44.50
N GLN A 113 1.65 36.87 -45.70
CA GLN A 113 1.86 38.04 -46.55
C GLN A 113 0.58 38.90 -46.68
N ASN A 114 0.73 40.19 -46.39
CA ASN A 114 -0.32 41.23 -46.42
C ASN A 114 -1.46 41.07 -45.39
N GLU A 115 -1.50 39.97 -44.63
CA GLU A 115 -2.52 39.73 -43.59
C GLU A 115 -1.95 39.94 -42.19
N GLY A 116 -0.65 39.73 -41.99
CA GLY A 116 -0.01 39.80 -40.68
C GLY A 116 -0.05 38.46 -39.94
N TRP A 117 0.09 38.51 -38.61
CA TRP A 117 -0.11 37.35 -37.75
C TRP A 117 -1.59 36.96 -37.74
N MET A 118 -1.86 35.71 -38.12
CA MET A 118 -3.20 35.12 -38.03
C MET A 118 -3.48 34.63 -36.62
N ALA A 119 -4.76 34.53 -36.26
CA ALA A 119 -5.17 33.97 -34.98
C ALA A 119 -4.58 32.55 -34.76
N PRO A 120 -4.14 32.22 -33.54
CA PRO A 120 -3.59 30.91 -33.23
C PRO A 120 -4.64 29.81 -33.41
N VAL A 121 -4.18 28.66 -33.89
CA VAL A 121 -5.01 27.45 -34.04
C VAL A 121 -4.38 26.29 -33.28
N LYS A 122 -5.21 25.30 -32.91
CA LYS A 122 -4.80 24.14 -32.11
C LYS A 122 -5.02 22.83 -32.89
N ASN A 123 -4.22 21.80 -32.61
CA ASN A 123 -4.49 20.39 -32.93
C ASN A 123 -5.15 20.10 -34.29
N GLY A 124 -4.36 20.20 -35.36
CA GLY A 124 -4.78 19.80 -36.71
C GLY A 124 -5.72 20.79 -37.42
N ASN A 125 -5.95 21.99 -36.88
CA ASN A 125 -6.67 23.07 -37.56
C ASN A 125 -5.80 23.83 -38.58
N PHE A 126 -6.38 24.41 -39.63
CA PHE A 126 -5.56 25.07 -40.66
C PHE A 126 -5.07 26.46 -40.23
N ALA A 127 -3.75 26.69 -40.28
CA ALA A 127 -3.13 28.00 -40.12
C ALA A 127 -2.59 28.51 -41.47
N GLY A 128 -3.16 29.58 -42.03
CA GLY A 128 -2.72 30.20 -43.28
C GLY A 128 -3.84 30.54 -44.25
N THR A 129 -3.51 30.68 -45.53
CA THR A 129 -4.43 31.10 -46.59
C THR A 129 -4.30 30.24 -47.85
N ALA A 130 -5.09 29.16 -47.94
CA ALA A 130 -5.07 28.29 -49.12
C ALA A 130 -5.69 28.99 -50.35
N GLY A 131 -5.00 28.96 -51.49
CA GLY A 131 -5.52 29.41 -52.79
C GLY A 131 -5.56 30.93 -52.98
N LYS A 132 -5.17 31.73 -51.99
CA LYS A 132 -5.10 33.21 -52.08
C LYS A 132 -3.79 33.74 -52.67
N SER A 133 -2.86 32.85 -52.99
CA SER A 133 -1.53 33.20 -53.46
C SER A 133 -0.67 34.03 -52.51
N GLN A 134 -0.91 33.91 -51.21
CA GLN A 134 -0.13 34.56 -50.15
C GLN A 134 0.82 33.52 -49.51
N ARG A 135 2.05 33.93 -49.19
CA ARG A 135 3.08 33.09 -48.56
C ARG A 135 3.00 33.18 -47.03
N VAL A 136 3.39 32.11 -46.35
CA VAL A 136 3.79 32.16 -44.93
C VAL A 136 5.21 32.73 -44.84
N GLU A 137 5.39 33.73 -43.99
CA GLU A 137 6.68 34.40 -43.75
C GLU A 137 7.30 34.01 -42.41
N SER A 138 6.49 33.65 -41.41
CA SER A 138 6.94 33.22 -40.07
C SER A 138 5.91 32.32 -39.39
N ILE A 139 6.37 31.53 -38.41
CA ILE A 139 5.54 30.64 -37.59
C ILE A 139 6.01 30.66 -36.12
N LYS A 140 5.07 30.51 -35.19
CA LYS A 140 5.33 30.20 -33.77
C LYS A 140 4.57 28.94 -33.41
N ILE A 141 5.20 28.04 -32.66
CA ILE A 141 4.62 26.77 -32.20
C ILE A 141 4.90 26.60 -30.70
N ARG A 142 3.87 26.33 -29.91
CA ARG A 142 3.96 26.07 -28.46
C ARG A 142 3.08 24.88 -28.05
N LEU A 143 3.33 24.36 -26.86
CA LEU A 143 2.52 23.32 -26.24
C LEU A 143 1.68 23.92 -25.11
N GLU A 144 0.48 23.42 -24.93
CA GLU A 144 -0.38 23.70 -23.78
C GLU A 144 -0.74 22.36 -23.12
N ASN A 145 -0.73 22.32 -21.78
CA ASN A 145 -1.11 21.14 -20.99
C ASN A 145 -0.38 19.84 -21.36
N LEU A 146 0.86 19.93 -21.86
CA LEU A 146 1.73 18.79 -22.15
C LEU A 146 3.07 18.90 -21.38
N PRO A 147 3.05 18.79 -20.04
CA PRO A 147 4.26 18.88 -19.23
C PRO A 147 5.24 17.74 -19.55
N GLY A 148 6.54 18.00 -19.39
CA GLY A 148 7.59 17.02 -19.70
C GLY A 148 7.97 16.90 -21.18
N TYR A 149 7.41 17.75 -22.05
CA TYR A 149 7.79 17.83 -23.47
C TYR A 149 8.09 19.25 -23.91
N ASP A 150 9.12 19.42 -24.73
CA ASP A 150 9.35 20.65 -25.51
C ASP A 150 8.98 20.42 -26.97
N VAL A 151 8.49 21.47 -27.63
CA VAL A 151 8.37 21.49 -29.09
C VAL A 151 9.55 22.25 -29.69
N TYR A 152 10.30 21.57 -30.56
CA TYR A 152 11.40 22.16 -31.32
C TYR A 152 11.03 22.25 -32.80
N TYR A 153 11.33 23.39 -33.43
CA TYR A 153 11.08 23.60 -34.84
C TYR A 153 12.17 24.45 -35.51
N ARG A 154 12.41 24.17 -36.79
CA ARG A 154 13.37 24.89 -37.61
C ARG A 154 12.92 24.90 -39.06
N GLY A 155 13.50 25.77 -39.87
CA GLY A 155 13.04 25.90 -41.25
C GLY A 155 14.04 26.55 -42.19
N HIS A 156 13.70 26.50 -43.47
CA HIS A 156 14.46 27.16 -44.54
C HIS A 156 13.69 28.37 -45.03
N VAL A 157 14.29 29.56 -44.97
CA VAL A 157 13.69 30.80 -45.47
C VAL A 157 14.37 31.22 -46.78
N GLN A 158 13.57 31.63 -47.75
CA GLN A 158 14.04 32.10 -49.05
C GLN A 158 15.16 33.13 -48.90
N ASN A 159 16.28 32.93 -49.60
CA ASN A 159 17.47 33.80 -49.62
C ASN A 159 18.18 34.02 -48.27
N VAL A 160 17.64 33.53 -47.16
CA VAL A 160 18.28 33.56 -45.83
C VAL A 160 18.96 32.23 -45.56
N GLY A 161 18.33 31.12 -45.97
CA GLY A 161 18.83 29.78 -45.73
C GLY A 161 18.20 29.12 -44.51
N ASP A 162 18.96 28.20 -43.92
CA ASP A 162 18.58 27.39 -42.78
C ASP A 162 18.61 28.22 -41.48
N ILE A 163 17.47 28.36 -40.82
CA ILE A 163 17.35 29.11 -39.56
C ILE A 163 16.70 28.27 -38.45
N PRO A 164 17.07 28.50 -37.18
CA PRO A 164 18.12 29.41 -36.72
C PRO A 164 19.53 28.84 -36.93
N GLN A 165 20.53 29.73 -36.95
CA GLN A 165 21.95 29.35 -36.88
C GLN A 165 22.37 29.39 -35.41
N VAL A 166 22.76 28.24 -34.83
CA VAL A 166 23.25 28.12 -33.45
C VAL A 166 24.66 27.56 -33.54
N ASP A 167 25.65 28.32 -33.05
CA ASP A 167 27.08 27.97 -33.12
C ASP A 167 27.60 27.64 -34.53
N GLY A 168 26.96 28.21 -35.57
CA GLY A 168 27.32 27.96 -36.98
C GLY A 168 26.66 26.72 -37.60
N ASP A 169 25.83 26.01 -36.84
CA ASP A 169 25.04 24.86 -37.29
C ASP A 169 23.54 25.21 -37.41
N TRP A 170 22.80 24.38 -38.15
CA TRP A 170 21.35 24.52 -38.28
C TRP A 170 20.63 24.05 -37.00
N GLY A 171 20.41 25.02 -36.11
CA GLY A 171 19.80 24.83 -34.80
C GLY A 171 18.27 24.74 -34.83
N TRP A 172 17.68 24.86 -33.65
CA TRP A 172 16.23 24.75 -33.43
C TRP A 172 15.72 25.95 -32.64
N LYS A 173 14.52 26.43 -33.02
CA LYS A 173 13.67 27.26 -32.16
C LYS A 173 12.82 26.37 -31.28
N LYS A 174 12.40 26.87 -30.11
CA LYS A 174 11.52 26.12 -29.21
C LYS A 174 10.37 26.97 -28.65
N ASN A 175 9.31 26.31 -28.19
CA ASN A 175 8.27 26.85 -27.30
C ASN A 175 7.88 28.33 -27.56
N GLY A 176 7.26 28.59 -28.70
CA GLY A 176 6.70 29.91 -29.06
C GLY A 176 7.67 30.91 -29.69
N GLU A 177 8.97 30.60 -29.77
CA GLU A 177 9.93 31.47 -30.48
C GLU A 177 9.62 31.64 -31.97
N GLU A 178 9.69 32.87 -32.49
CA GLU A 178 9.45 33.12 -33.91
C GLU A 178 10.49 32.43 -34.82
N LEU A 179 9.99 31.65 -35.78
CA LEU A 179 10.76 31.07 -36.87
C LEU A 179 10.33 31.68 -38.21
N GLY A 180 11.15 32.58 -38.76
CA GLY A 180 10.91 33.17 -40.08
C GLY A 180 11.45 34.59 -40.19
N THR A 181 10.89 35.36 -41.14
CA THR A 181 11.23 36.76 -41.36
C THR A 181 9.98 37.62 -41.54
N THR A 182 9.33 37.97 -40.44
CA THR A 182 8.17 38.88 -40.43
C THR A 182 8.48 40.17 -41.17
N GLY A 183 7.63 40.55 -42.12
CA GLY A 183 7.70 41.83 -42.84
C GLY A 183 8.83 41.97 -43.87
N SER A 184 9.71 40.98 -44.01
CA SER A 184 10.87 41.03 -44.93
C SER A 184 10.56 40.55 -46.34
N SER A 185 9.32 40.15 -46.61
CA SER A 185 8.86 39.59 -47.89
C SER A 185 9.52 38.30 -48.36
N LEU A 186 10.11 37.52 -47.45
CA LEU A 186 10.71 36.21 -47.75
C LEU A 186 9.79 35.09 -47.25
N ARG A 187 9.65 34.03 -48.06
CA ARG A 187 8.78 32.88 -47.72
C ARG A 187 9.53 31.86 -46.85
N LEU A 188 8.80 31.22 -45.94
CA LEU A 188 9.20 29.95 -45.36
C LEU A 188 9.00 28.85 -46.43
N GLU A 189 10.08 28.18 -46.82
CA GLU A 189 10.07 27.13 -47.84
C GLU A 189 9.96 25.73 -47.26
N GLU A 190 10.46 25.53 -46.05
CA GLU A 190 10.52 24.23 -45.38
C GLU A 190 10.38 24.39 -43.86
N LEU A 191 9.68 23.43 -43.23
CA LEU A 191 9.48 23.32 -41.80
C LEU A 191 9.80 21.90 -41.31
N GLN A 192 10.51 21.81 -40.20
CA GLN A 192 10.68 20.59 -39.41
C GLN A 192 10.22 20.86 -37.98
N VAL A 193 9.44 19.95 -37.40
CA VAL A 193 8.94 20.04 -36.03
C VAL A 193 9.17 18.71 -35.33
N LYS A 194 9.64 18.71 -34.09
CA LYS A 194 9.71 17.53 -33.24
C LYS A 194 9.27 17.84 -31.83
N LEU A 195 8.74 16.81 -31.17
CA LEU A 195 8.67 16.80 -29.71
C LEU A 195 9.93 16.16 -29.16
N VAL A 196 10.40 16.71 -28.06
CA VAL A 196 11.49 16.13 -27.28
C VAL A 196 10.94 15.93 -25.88
N LYS A 197 10.84 14.67 -25.46
CA LYS A 197 10.59 14.34 -24.06
C LYS A 197 11.77 14.88 -23.24
N GLN A 198 11.49 15.71 -22.26
CA GLN A 198 12.50 16.11 -21.29
C GLN A 198 12.95 14.87 -20.51
N PRO A 199 14.23 14.75 -20.14
CA PRO A 199 14.62 13.73 -19.17
C PRO A 199 13.76 13.95 -17.91
N ASP A 200 13.11 12.88 -17.42
CA ASP A 200 12.29 12.89 -16.19
C ASP A 200 13.20 13.27 -15.01
N THR A 201 13.37 14.57 -14.82
CA THR A 201 14.24 15.18 -13.82
C THR A 201 13.42 16.01 -12.84
N SER A 202 12.09 16.02 -12.98
CA SER A 202 11.21 16.67 -12.02
C SER A 202 11.21 15.95 -10.68
N THR A 203 11.39 16.68 -9.60
CA THR A 203 11.18 16.13 -8.24
C THR A 203 9.69 16.13 -7.97
N THR A 204 9.10 14.94 -7.86
CA THR A 204 7.66 14.79 -7.57
C THR A 204 7.43 14.49 -6.10
N TYR A 205 6.52 15.24 -5.48
CA TYR A 205 5.97 15.00 -4.16
C TYR A 205 4.55 14.47 -4.31
N ASP A 206 4.42 13.13 -4.28
CA ASP A 206 3.18 12.37 -4.43
C ASP A 206 2.69 11.73 -3.11
N LYS A 207 3.34 12.08 -1.99
CA LYS A 207 2.95 11.71 -0.63
C LYS A 207 2.87 12.95 0.25
N ALA A 208 1.88 12.98 1.13
CA ALA A 208 1.76 14.01 2.16
C ALA A 208 3.01 14.03 3.06
N GLY A 209 3.41 15.20 3.54
CA GLY A 209 4.56 15.36 4.42
C GLY A 209 5.32 16.67 4.24
N THR A 210 6.36 16.84 5.06
CA THR A 210 7.24 18.02 5.02
C THR A 210 8.57 17.70 4.34
N TYR A 211 8.93 18.50 3.33
CA TYR A 211 10.10 18.31 2.49
C TYR A 211 10.99 19.54 2.51
N GLY A 212 12.31 19.30 2.56
CA GLY A 212 13.33 20.32 2.69
C GLY A 212 13.83 20.52 4.13
N PRO A 213 15.00 21.16 4.29
CA PRO A 213 15.71 21.19 5.56
C PRO A 213 14.99 22.08 6.57
N LYS A 214 15.08 21.73 7.86
CA LYS A 214 14.52 22.59 8.94
C LYS A 214 15.24 23.93 9.06
N THR A 215 16.52 23.98 8.66
CA THR A 215 17.40 25.16 8.69
C THR A 215 18.39 25.09 7.53
N GLY A 216 18.77 26.24 6.97
CA GLY A 216 19.56 26.27 5.72
C GLY A 216 18.64 26.26 4.51
N VAL A 217 19.19 26.26 3.29
CA VAL A 217 18.42 26.15 2.04
C VAL A 217 19.04 25.06 1.19
N ASP A 218 18.21 24.11 0.74
CA ASP A 218 18.62 23.07 -0.22
C ASP A 218 18.24 23.48 -1.65
N GLU A 219 19.09 23.15 -2.61
CA GLU A 219 18.93 23.53 -4.01
C GLU A 219 18.40 22.34 -4.82
N ILE A 220 17.33 22.56 -5.58
CA ILE A 220 16.75 21.60 -6.53
C ILE A 220 16.96 22.15 -7.94
N GLU A 221 17.81 21.48 -8.72
CA GLU A 221 18.22 21.93 -10.06
C GLU A 221 17.11 21.85 -11.12
N ASN A 222 16.03 21.14 -10.85
CA ASN A 222 15.00 20.81 -11.84
C ASN A 222 13.60 21.28 -11.40
N ASP A 223 12.60 21.02 -12.24
CA ASP A 223 11.20 21.29 -11.92
C ASP A 223 10.72 20.48 -10.71
N VAL A 224 9.73 20.99 -10.00
CA VAL A 224 9.08 20.34 -8.86
C VAL A 224 7.59 20.18 -9.18
N LEU A 225 7.04 19.01 -8.92
CA LEU A 225 5.61 18.72 -9.02
C LEU A 225 5.07 18.27 -7.66
N ILE A 226 4.08 18.97 -7.13
CA ILE A 226 3.28 18.54 -5.98
C ILE A 226 2.00 17.93 -6.53
N ASN A 227 1.74 16.65 -6.27
CA ASN A 227 0.60 15.93 -6.87
C ASN A 227 -0.28 15.19 -5.87
N THR A 228 -0.23 15.58 -4.60
CA THR A 228 -1.08 15.06 -3.53
C THR A 228 -1.29 16.16 -2.49
N PRO A 229 -2.42 16.16 -1.76
CA PRO A 229 -2.64 17.13 -0.69
C PRO A 229 -1.70 16.93 0.51
N ASP A 230 -1.68 17.92 1.40
CA ASP A 230 -0.93 17.94 2.67
C ASP A 230 0.60 17.90 2.49
N VAL A 231 1.08 18.47 1.40
CA VAL A 231 2.51 18.67 1.14
C VAL A 231 2.96 20.02 1.67
N ILE A 232 4.02 20.00 2.49
CA ILE A 232 4.70 21.17 3.02
C ILE A 232 6.10 21.21 2.43
N LEU A 233 6.40 22.17 1.56
CA LEU A 233 7.78 22.46 1.17
C LEU A 233 8.36 23.50 2.13
N GLN A 234 9.62 23.33 2.55
CA GLN A 234 10.30 24.30 3.39
C GLN A 234 11.76 24.50 3.02
N ASN A 235 12.19 25.78 2.96
CA ASN A 235 13.58 26.17 2.76
C ASN A 235 14.25 25.52 1.52
N LEU A 236 13.60 25.60 0.37
CA LEU A 236 14.11 25.08 -0.90
C LEU A 236 14.36 26.21 -1.89
N HIS A 237 15.42 26.08 -2.69
CA HIS A 237 15.66 26.87 -3.89
C HIS A 237 15.48 25.99 -5.13
N ILE A 238 14.37 26.18 -5.83
CA ILE A 238 14.02 25.45 -7.04
C ILE A 238 14.49 26.26 -8.25
N LYS A 239 15.40 25.68 -9.05
CA LYS A 239 15.92 26.27 -10.29
C LYS A 239 14.96 26.16 -11.46
N GLY A 240 14.12 25.14 -11.45
CA GLY A 240 13.06 24.93 -12.43
C GLY A 240 11.73 25.59 -12.06
N ASN A 241 10.66 25.10 -12.67
CA ASN A 241 9.28 25.46 -12.36
C ASN A 241 8.77 24.72 -11.13
N LEU A 242 7.82 25.31 -10.41
CA LEU A 242 7.04 24.62 -9.38
C LEU A 242 5.61 24.42 -9.88
N THR A 243 5.11 23.19 -9.93
CA THR A 243 3.73 22.90 -10.31
C THR A 243 2.97 22.32 -9.12
N ILE A 244 1.87 22.97 -8.74
CA ILE A 244 0.85 22.42 -7.86
C ILE A 244 -0.18 21.75 -8.76
N GLY A 245 -0.07 20.42 -8.87
CA GLY A 245 -0.80 19.61 -9.84
C GLY A 245 -2.22 19.27 -9.41
N GLU A 246 -3.01 18.80 -10.38
CA GLU A 246 -4.42 18.43 -10.21
C GLU A 246 -4.65 17.33 -9.16
N GLY A 247 -3.64 16.47 -8.89
CA GLY A 247 -3.71 15.43 -7.87
C GLY A 247 -3.82 15.96 -6.43
N VAL A 248 -3.57 17.25 -6.21
CA VAL A 248 -3.88 17.94 -4.94
C VAL A 248 -5.40 18.03 -4.71
N GLY A 249 -6.19 18.14 -5.77
CA GLY A 249 -7.65 18.28 -5.68
C GLY A 249 -8.07 19.48 -4.84
N GLU A 250 -8.94 19.26 -3.86
CA GLU A 250 -9.42 20.27 -2.90
C GLU A 250 -8.51 20.44 -1.66
N GLY A 251 -7.43 19.66 -1.54
CA GLY A 251 -6.59 19.67 -0.34
C GLY A 251 -5.47 20.70 -0.38
N ASP A 252 -4.66 20.75 0.70
CA ASP A 252 -3.83 21.91 0.98
C ASP A 252 -2.34 21.70 0.64
N VAL A 253 -1.64 22.78 0.35
CA VAL A 253 -0.21 22.86 0.07
C VAL A 253 0.36 24.07 0.79
N THR A 254 1.44 23.86 1.54
CA THR A 254 2.15 24.93 2.25
C THR A 254 3.56 25.10 1.72
N LEU A 255 3.93 26.32 1.36
CA LEU A 255 5.25 26.70 0.87
C LEU A 255 5.90 27.65 1.88
N ASN A 256 6.88 27.16 2.64
CA ASN A 256 7.58 27.91 3.67
C ASN A 256 8.97 28.34 3.20
N ASN A 257 9.18 29.63 2.96
CA ASN A 257 10.48 30.17 2.55
C ASN A 257 11.05 29.45 1.31
N ILE A 258 10.28 29.43 0.22
CA ILE A 258 10.68 28.78 -1.04
C ILE A 258 11.16 29.85 -2.03
N THR A 259 12.26 29.57 -2.72
CA THR A 259 12.72 30.37 -3.87
C THR A 259 12.47 29.58 -5.15
N VAL A 260 11.80 30.18 -6.14
CA VAL A 260 11.55 29.56 -7.45
C VAL A 260 12.10 30.48 -8.55
N ASP A 261 13.16 30.05 -9.24
CA ASP A 261 13.75 30.80 -10.35
C ASP A 261 12.86 30.74 -11.60
N GLY A 262 12.17 29.61 -11.81
CA GLY A 262 11.18 29.40 -12.87
C GLY A 262 9.78 29.91 -12.50
N GLU A 263 8.76 29.42 -13.21
CA GLU A 263 7.36 29.81 -13.01
C GLU A 263 6.67 28.85 -12.03
N THR A 264 5.75 29.38 -11.21
CA THR A 264 4.90 28.57 -10.34
C THR A 264 3.52 28.41 -10.96
N PHE A 265 3.12 27.18 -11.30
CA PHE A 265 1.81 26.86 -11.86
C PHE A 265 0.87 26.31 -10.79
N VAL A 266 -0.35 26.84 -10.73
CA VAL A 266 -1.40 26.38 -9.81
C VAL A 266 -2.53 25.75 -10.61
N ARG A 267 -2.67 24.42 -10.51
CA ARG A 267 -3.70 23.58 -11.18
C ARG A 267 -4.48 22.70 -10.21
N GLY A 268 -4.15 22.76 -8.92
CA GLY A 268 -4.85 22.07 -7.84
C GLY A 268 -4.87 22.94 -6.58
N GLY A 269 -5.67 22.54 -5.61
CA GLY A 269 -6.00 23.29 -4.41
C GLY A 269 -7.47 23.73 -4.42
N GLY A 270 -8.13 23.63 -3.28
CA GLY A 270 -9.48 24.12 -3.01
C GLY A 270 -9.53 25.48 -2.31
N LYS A 271 -10.64 25.73 -1.62
CA LYS A 271 -10.95 27.01 -0.96
C LYS A 271 -10.02 27.43 0.19
N ASN A 272 -9.11 26.57 0.63
CA ASN A 272 -8.21 26.80 1.77
C ASN A 272 -6.74 26.56 1.44
N SER A 273 -6.38 26.44 0.17
CA SER A 273 -5.41 25.38 -0.13
C SER A 273 -3.99 25.80 -0.41
N ILE A 274 -3.69 27.03 -0.83
CA ILE A 274 -2.30 27.40 -1.13
C ILE A 274 -1.79 28.43 -0.13
N HIS A 275 -0.97 27.99 0.81
CA HIS A 275 -0.32 28.85 1.81
C HIS A 275 1.11 29.15 1.41
N ILE A 276 1.42 30.41 1.14
CA ILE A 276 2.77 30.90 0.84
C ILE A 276 3.26 31.70 2.05
N ASN A 277 4.27 31.20 2.74
CA ASN A 277 4.82 31.78 3.97
C ASN A 277 6.28 32.19 3.72
N GLY A 278 6.46 33.37 3.16
CA GLY A 278 7.75 33.90 2.71
C GLY A 278 8.33 33.16 1.51
N GLY A 279 9.42 33.68 0.96
CA GLY A 279 10.06 33.17 -0.25
C GLY A 279 10.17 34.22 -1.35
N ASP A 280 10.73 33.80 -2.49
CA ASP A 280 10.90 34.63 -3.68
C ASP A 280 10.41 33.84 -4.90
N TYR A 281 9.48 34.43 -5.64
CA TYR A 281 8.76 33.78 -6.72
C TYR A 281 8.79 34.67 -7.94
N ASN A 282 9.31 34.15 -9.06
CA ASN A 282 9.37 34.91 -10.30
C ASN A 282 7.96 35.31 -10.79
N LYS A 283 7.05 34.33 -10.89
CA LYS A 283 5.66 34.52 -11.32
C LYS A 283 4.80 33.34 -10.89
N ILE A 284 3.58 33.61 -10.45
CA ILE A 284 2.57 32.60 -10.11
C ILE A 284 1.45 32.65 -11.14
N THR A 285 1.23 31.57 -11.87
CA THR A 285 0.19 31.46 -12.89
C THR A 285 -0.88 30.47 -12.44
N ILE A 286 -2.09 30.98 -12.26
CA ILE A 286 -3.28 30.21 -11.95
C ILE A 286 -3.93 29.78 -13.27
N GLN A 287 -4.15 28.48 -13.41
CA GLN A 287 -4.89 27.88 -14.53
C GLN A 287 -6.16 27.21 -13.99
N GLN A 288 -6.90 26.51 -14.85
CA GLN A 288 -8.05 25.74 -14.41
C GLN A 288 -7.65 24.73 -13.34
N THR A 289 -8.42 24.67 -12.27
CA THR A 289 -8.23 23.72 -11.18
C THR A 289 -9.28 22.61 -11.27
N SER A 290 -8.98 21.43 -10.73
CA SER A 290 -9.95 20.34 -10.67
C SER A 290 -11.12 20.63 -9.72
N SER A 291 -10.94 21.55 -8.77
CA SER A 291 -11.94 22.05 -7.81
C SER A 291 -12.86 23.11 -8.39
N GLY A 292 -12.40 23.89 -9.38
CA GLY A 292 -13.07 25.09 -9.85
C GLY A 292 -12.98 26.27 -8.88
N GLN A 293 -12.20 26.13 -7.80
CA GLN A 293 -11.96 27.17 -6.81
C GLN A 293 -10.59 27.02 -6.16
N VAL A 294 -9.86 28.12 -6.04
CA VAL A 294 -8.54 28.14 -5.38
C VAL A 294 -8.37 29.36 -4.48
N ARG A 295 -7.76 29.15 -3.30
CA ARG A 295 -7.34 30.24 -2.40
C ARG A 295 -5.83 30.30 -2.26
N ILE A 296 -5.26 31.49 -2.48
CA ILE A 296 -3.85 31.79 -2.23
C ILE A 296 -3.75 32.74 -1.05
N VAL A 297 -3.09 32.28 0.02
CA VAL A 297 -2.78 33.06 1.22
C VAL A 297 -1.28 33.32 1.26
N ALA A 298 -0.86 34.55 1.00
CA ALA A 298 0.52 34.99 1.05
C ALA A 298 0.81 35.74 2.36
N THR A 299 1.62 35.14 3.22
CA THR A 299 2.15 35.76 4.44
C THR A 299 3.67 35.95 4.29
N ASP A 300 4.19 37.10 4.71
CA ASP A 300 5.63 37.42 4.71
C ASP A 300 6.36 37.25 3.35
N ALA A 301 5.63 37.15 2.24
CA ALA A 301 6.15 37.12 0.88
C ALA A 301 6.03 38.51 0.23
N ALA A 302 7.11 39.01 -0.36
CA ALA A 302 7.15 40.31 -1.00
C ALA A 302 7.33 40.17 -2.51
N GLY A 303 6.80 41.12 -3.29
CA GLY A 303 7.05 41.17 -4.74
C GLY A 303 6.28 40.15 -5.58
N LEU A 304 5.24 39.50 -5.03
CA LEU A 304 4.51 38.46 -5.75
C LEU A 304 3.78 39.00 -6.99
N GLU A 305 4.05 38.38 -8.14
CA GLU A 305 3.30 38.56 -9.39
C GLU A 305 2.37 37.37 -9.61
N VAL A 306 1.06 37.65 -9.75
CA VAL A 306 0.02 36.65 -9.98
C VAL A 306 -0.64 36.89 -11.34
N VAL A 307 -0.73 35.84 -12.15
CA VAL A 307 -1.41 35.84 -13.44
C VAL A 307 -2.54 34.81 -13.42
N VAL A 308 -3.77 35.27 -13.64
CA VAL A 308 -4.92 34.41 -13.91
C VAL A 308 -4.97 34.21 -15.42
N SER A 309 -4.52 33.05 -15.90
CA SER A 309 -4.37 32.80 -17.34
C SER A 309 -5.70 32.55 -18.03
N GLU A 310 -5.73 32.65 -19.35
CA GLU A 310 -6.92 32.34 -20.17
C GLU A 310 -7.52 30.95 -19.92
N ASP A 311 -6.71 30.01 -19.42
CA ASP A 311 -7.14 28.65 -19.07
C ASP A 311 -7.99 28.61 -17.80
N ALA A 312 -7.91 29.60 -16.91
CA ALA A 312 -8.64 29.65 -15.64
C ALA A 312 -10.13 30.03 -15.81
N LYS A 313 -10.73 29.78 -16.97
CA LYS A 313 -12.11 30.19 -17.28
C LYS A 313 -13.11 29.65 -16.25
N GLY A 314 -13.90 30.55 -15.66
CA GLY A 314 -14.96 30.18 -14.72
C GLY A 314 -14.48 29.83 -13.30
N GLU A 315 -13.19 29.99 -13.00
CA GLU A 315 -12.62 29.73 -11.68
C GLU A 315 -13.05 30.76 -10.63
N ASP A 316 -13.28 30.29 -9.40
CA ASP A 316 -13.48 31.13 -8.22
C ASP A 316 -12.15 31.27 -7.45
N ILE A 317 -11.50 32.43 -7.54
CA ILE A 317 -10.17 32.69 -7.01
C ILE A 317 -10.26 33.61 -5.79
N ILE A 318 -9.61 33.21 -4.70
CA ILE A 318 -9.52 33.99 -3.46
C ILE A 318 -8.06 34.38 -3.22
N LEU A 319 -7.79 35.67 -3.08
CA LEU A 319 -6.45 36.21 -2.78
C LEU A 319 -6.42 36.83 -1.38
N GLU A 320 -5.42 36.46 -0.59
CA GLU A 320 -5.14 37.08 0.71
C GLU A 320 -3.64 37.37 0.84
N GLY A 321 -3.28 38.60 1.21
CA GLY A 321 -1.89 39.00 1.43
C GLY A 321 -1.42 40.18 0.59
N ALA A 322 -0.10 40.33 0.44
CA ALA A 322 0.51 41.42 -0.30
C ALA A 322 0.97 40.96 -1.69
N PHE A 323 0.50 41.64 -2.74
CA PHE A 323 0.81 41.36 -4.14
C PHE A 323 1.36 42.60 -4.84
N GLU A 324 2.41 42.42 -5.63
CA GLU A 324 2.98 43.49 -6.45
C GLU A 324 2.12 43.71 -7.69
N ASN A 325 1.87 42.64 -8.46
CA ASN A 325 1.08 42.68 -9.69
C ASN A 325 0.05 41.56 -9.70
N VAL A 326 -1.19 41.87 -10.05
CA VAL A 326 -2.26 40.87 -10.30
C VAL A 326 -2.85 41.10 -11.69
N LEU A 327 -2.51 40.23 -12.64
CA LEU A 327 -3.05 40.24 -14.01
C LEU A 327 -4.19 39.23 -14.12
N ILE A 328 -5.35 39.69 -14.58
CA ILE A 328 -6.54 38.89 -14.82
C ILE A 328 -6.80 38.85 -16.33
N ASP A 329 -6.59 37.69 -16.97
CA ASP A 329 -6.76 37.50 -18.41
C ASP A 329 -7.63 36.26 -18.72
N ALA A 330 -8.68 36.06 -17.93
CA ALA A 330 -9.53 34.88 -17.97
C ALA A 330 -11.02 35.24 -17.96
N PRO A 331 -11.85 34.68 -18.87
CA PRO A 331 -13.27 35.01 -18.94
C PRO A 331 -14.07 34.33 -17.83
N ASP A 332 -15.17 34.97 -17.43
CA ASP A 332 -16.17 34.42 -16.49
C ASP A 332 -15.62 34.04 -15.09
N VAL A 333 -14.44 34.55 -14.68
CA VAL A 333 -13.84 34.24 -13.36
C VAL A 333 -14.43 35.09 -12.25
N LYS A 334 -14.43 34.57 -11.02
CA LYS A 334 -14.73 35.37 -9.82
C LYS A 334 -13.47 35.55 -9.00
N ILE A 335 -12.95 36.76 -8.97
CA ILE A 335 -11.82 37.12 -8.11
C ILE A 335 -12.38 37.74 -6.84
N SER A 336 -11.97 37.24 -5.67
CA SER A 336 -12.28 37.85 -4.39
C SER A 336 -11.02 38.04 -3.56
N THR A 337 -11.02 39.06 -2.71
CA THR A 337 -9.95 39.26 -1.73
C THR A 337 -10.48 39.00 -0.32
N GLN A 338 -9.61 38.61 0.60
CA GLN A 338 -9.93 38.38 2.01
C GLN A 338 -8.86 38.97 2.93
N GLY A 339 -9.20 39.17 4.19
CA GLY A 339 -8.23 39.59 5.21
C GLY A 339 -7.55 40.92 4.87
N GLU A 340 -6.32 41.10 5.35
CA GLU A 340 -5.53 42.29 5.06
C GLU A 340 -4.80 42.12 3.74
N THR A 341 -5.49 42.45 2.64
CA THR A 341 -4.93 42.34 1.28
C THR A 341 -4.46 43.68 0.74
N ALA A 342 -3.24 43.72 0.21
CA ALA A 342 -2.67 44.90 -0.45
C ALA A 342 -2.18 44.53 -1.85
N ILE A 343 -2.67 45.23 -2.87
CA ILE A 343 -2.30 44.99 -4.27
C ILE A 343 -1.76 46.31 -4.83
N LYS A 344 -0.52 46.31 -5.31
CA LYS A 344 0.08 47.53 -5.84
C LYS A 344 -0.46 47.85 -7.24
N GLU A 345 -0.46 46.87 -8.14
CA GLU A 345 -1.05 47.02 -9.47
C GLU A 345 -1.94 45.83 -9.82
N MET A 346 -3.16 46.11 -10.24
CA MET A 346 -4.09 45.11 -10.77
C MET A 346 -4.42 45.44 -12.22
N VAL A 347 -4.33 44.46 -13.11
CA VAL A 347 -4.63 44.65 -14.53
C VAL A 347 -5.73 43.68 -14.91
N VAL A 348 -6.85 44.20 -15.40
CA VAL A 348 -7.96 43.44 -15.96
C VAL A 348 -7.82 43.50 -17.47
N ALA A 349 -7.26 42.46 -18.07
CA ALA A 349 -7.03 42.39 -19.51
C ALA A 349 -8.34 42.17 -20.31
N GLU A 350 -8.27 42.29 -21.63
CA GLU A 350 -9.43 42.12 -22.53
C GLU A 350 -10.06 40.72 -22.41
N GLY A 351 -9.27 39.69 -22.07
CA GLY A 351 -9.73 38.33 -21.84
C GLY A 351 -10.67 38.18 -20.64
N ALA A 352 -10.66 39.12 -19.69
CA ALA A 352 -11.43 39.05 -18.44
C ALA A 352 -12.91 39.45 -18.57
N LYS A 353 -13.50 39.24 -19.74
CA LYS A 353 -14.90 39.62 -20.00
C LYS A 353 -15.86 38.76 -19.18
N GLY A 354 -16.84 39.39 -18.53
CA GLY A 354 -17.85 38.70 -17.74
C GLY A 354 -17.40 38.31 -16.33
N SER A 355 -16.15 38.65 -15.98
CA SER A 355 -15.56 38.35 -14.69
C SER A 355 -16.07 39.30 -13.60
N GLU A 356 -16.14 38.79 -12.37
CA GLU A 356 -16.56 39.51 -11.17
C GLU A 356 -15.35 39.71 -10.25
N ILE A 357 -15.16 40.92 -9.71
CA ILE A 357 -14.08 41.23 -8.78
C ILE A 357 -14.70 41.75 -7.48
N THR A 358 -14.51 41.05 -6.37
CA THR A 358 -15.03 41.45 -5.05
C THR A 358 -13.89 41.80 -4.10
N LEU A 359 -13.83 43.06 -3.67
CA LEU A 359 -12.80 43.55 -2.76
C LEU A 359 -13.30 43.57 -1.31
N ASP A 360 -12.65 42.83 -0.42
CA ASP A 360 -12.95 42.88 1.02
C ASP A 360 -12.73 44.29 1.57
N LYS A 361 -13.45 44.62 2.65
CA LYS A 361 -13.38 45.91 3.34
C LYS A 361 -11.95 46.35 3.69
N LYS A 362 -11.07 45.41 4.02
CA LYS A 362 -9.68 45.69 4.40
C LYS A 362 -8.72 45.73 3.21
N THR A 363 -9.19 45.41 2.01
CA THR A 363 -8.36 45.40 0.81
C THR A 363 -8.00 46.81 0.34
N VAL A 364 -6.74 47.01 -0.04
CA VAL A 364 -6.26 48.23 -0.69
C VAL A 364 -5.61 47.90 -2.03
N VAL A 365 -6.12 48.51 -3.11
CA VAL A 365 -5.53 48.44 -4.46
C VAL A 365 -4.98 49.81 -4.82
N ASN A 366 -3.67 49.94 -5.06
CA ASN A 366 -3.06 51.24 -5.35
C ASN A 366 -3.35 51.72 -6.77
N GLN A 367 -3.25 50.84 -7.77
CA GLN A 367 -3.66 51.13 -9.13
C GLN A 367 -4.39 49.93 -9.74
N ILE A 368 -5.47 50.21 -10.46
CA ILE A 368 -6.13 49.21 -11.30
C ILE A 368 -6.31 49.70 -12.74
N ASP A 369 -5.95 48.88 -13.71
CA ASP A 369 -6.11 49.12 -15.15
C ASP A 369 -7.20 48.20 -15.70
N VAL A 370 -8.30 48.77 -16.16
CA VAL A 370 -9.52 48.02 -16.51
C VAL A 370 -9.76 48.00 -18.02
N GLY A 371 -9.33 46.92 -18.68
CA GLY A 371 -9.45 46.68 -20.11
C GLY A 371 -10.69 45.89 -20.56
N ALA A 372 -11.41 45.23 -19.65
CA ALA A 372 -12.64 44.48 -19.95
C ALA A 372 -13.86 44.98 -19.16
N ALA A 373 -15.05 44.61 -19.65
CA ALA A 373 -16.32 44.83 -18.96
C ALA A 373 -16.44 43.87 -17.75
N VAL A 374 -16.26 44.42 -16.56
CA VAL A 374 -16.28 43.69 -15.28
C VAL A 374 -17.14 44.39 -14.23
N GLU A 375 -17.69 43.59 -13.32
CA GLU A 375 -18.41 44.08 -12.14
C GLU A 375 -17.47 44.09 -10.93
N MET A 376 -17.21 45.27 -10.36
CA MET A 376 -16.43 45.40 -9.12
C MET A 376 -17.33 45.64 -7.92
N LYS A 377 -17.27 44.73 -6.95
CA LYS A 377 -18.09 44.67 -5.73
C LYS A 377 -17.24 44.85 -4.48
N GLY A 378 -17.92 45.07 -3.36
CA GLY A 378 -17.31 45.08 -2.03
C GLY A 378 -16.86 46.45 -1.54
N GLU A 379 -16.37 46.48 -0.30
CA GLU A 379 -16.06 47.71 0.46
C GLU A 379 -14.57 48.12 0.39
N GLY A 380 -13.75 47.39 -0.36
CA GLY A 380 -12.31 47.66 -0.48
C GLY A 380 -11.98 49.03 -1.10
N THR A 381 -10.77 49.51 -0.83
CA THR A 381 -10.30 50.82 -1.29
C THR A 381 -9.48 50.70 -2.57
N ILE A 382 -9.88 51.41 -3.62
CA ILE A 382 -9.10 51.60 -4.85
C ILE A 382 -8.57 53.04 -4.87
N GLU A 383 -7.24 53.22 -4.83
CA GLU A 383 -6.61 54.56 -4.86
C GLU A 383 -6.74 55.20 -6.25
N LYS A 384 -6.38 54.47 -7.31
CA LYS A 384 -6.48 54.96 -8.70
C LYS A 384 -7.02 53.87 -9.63
N ALA A 385 -8.02 54.20 -10.44
CA ALA A 385 -8.55 53.35 -11.50
C ALA A 385 -8.39 53.99 -12.88
N ASN A 386 -7.69 53.31 -13.80
CA ASN A 386 -7.63 53.67 -15.21
C ASN A 386 -8.62 52.79 -15.99
N VAL A 387 -9.69 53.38 -16.50
CA VAL A 387 -10.79 52.67 -17.18
C VAL A 387 -10.66 52.81 -18.68
N ASN A 388 -10.42 51.69 -19.36
CA ASN A 388 -10.19 51.58 -20.80
C ASN A 388 -11.32 50.79 -21.53
N SER A 389 -12.34 50.33 -20.81
CA SER A 389 -13.44 49.50 -21.34
C SER A 389 -14.82 50.07 -21.02
N ASP A 390 -15.79 49.77 -21.88
CA ASP A 390 -17.20 50.10 -21.66
C ASP A 390 -17.84 49.14 -20.62
N ASN A 391 -18.85 49.62 -19.88
CA ASN A 391 -19.66 48.83 -18.94
C ASN A 391 -18.93 48.30 -17.70
N VAL A 392 -17.91 49.02 -17.24
CA VAL A 392 -17.30 48.77 -15.92
C VAL A 392 -18.21 49.32 -14.82
N THR A 393 -18.48 48.54 -13.77
CA THR A 393 -19.25 48.99 -12.61
C THR A 393 -18.42 48.91 -11.33
N PHE A 394 -18.64 49.87 -10.44
CA PHE A 394 -18.03 49.92 -9.10
C PHE A 394 -19.12 50.03 -8.04
N GLU A 395 -19.09 49.16 -7.02
CA GLU A 395 -19.92 49.32 -5.84
C GLU A 395 -19.36 50.41 -4.92
N GLN A 396 -18.06 50.34 -4.59
CA GLN A 396 -17.33 51.38 -3.88
C GLN A 396 -16.55 52.26 -4.86
N LYS A 397 -16.76 53.57 -4.80
CA LYS A 397 -16.12 54.52 -5.73
C LYS A 397 -14.59 54.60 -5.51
N PRO A 398 -13.75 54.46 -6.55
CA PRO A 398 -12.30 54.72 -6.44
C PRO A 398 -12.00 56.18 -6.08
N LYS A 399 -10.86 56.43 -5.42
CA LYS A 399 -10.46 57.79 -5.02
C LYS A 399 -10.11 58.66 -6.23
N GLU A 400 -9.38 58.11 -7.20
CA GLU A 400 -9.09 58.71 -8.50
C GLU A 400 -9.58 57.79 -9.62
N VAL A 401 -10.25 58.35 -10.64
CA VAL A 401 -10.67 57.62 -11.83
C VAL A 401 -10.22 58.39 -13.07
N VAL A 402 -9.47 57.72 -13.94
CA VAL A 402 -9.05 58.22 -15.26
C VAL A 402 -9.77 57.39 -16.32
N ILE A 403 -10.47 58.05 -17.25
CA ILE A 403 -11.25 57.37 -18.30
C ILE A 403 -10.59 57.64 -19.64
N ALA A 404 -10.32 56.58 -20.40
CA ALA A 404 -9.71 56.71 -21.72
C ALA A 404 -10.68 57.35 -22.74
N PRO A 405 -10.19 58.15 -23.71
CA PRO A 405 -11.02 58.85 -24.70
C PRO A 405 -11.97 57.95 -25.53
N GLU A 406 -11.60 56.69 -25.70
CA GLU A 406 -12.31 55.67 -26.48
C GLU A 406 -13.51 55.04 -25.77
N VAL A 407 -13.65 55.24 -24.45
CA VAL A 407 -14.77 54.72 -23.64
C VAL A 407 -16.05 55.50 -23.95
N LYS A 408 -17.08 54.80 -24.43
CA LYS A 408 -18.40 55.35 -24.82
C LYS A 408 -19.42 55.27 -23.69
N VAL A 409 -19.32 54.25 -22.83
CA VAL A 409 -20.19 54.05 -21.67
C VAL A 409 -19.34 54.25 -20.41
N PRO A 410 -19.42 55.41 -19.73
CA PRO A 410 -18.60 55.69 -18.57
C PRO A 410 -18.93 54.73 -17.41
N PRO A 411 -17.98 54.49 -16.49
CA PRO A 411 -18.18 53.57 -15.38
C PRO A 411 -19.34 54.04 -14.48
N VAL A 412 -20.19 53.10 -14.08
CA VAL A 412 -21.34 53.36 -13.21
C VAL A 412 -20.98 52.99 -11.78
N VAL A 413 -21.15 53.92 -10.85
CA VAL A 413 -21.12 53.59 -9.42
C VAL A 413 -22.52 53.12 -9.01
N ALA A 414 -22.67 51.82 -8.73
CA ALA A 414 -23.96 51.25 -8.33
C ALA A 414 -24.30 51.71 -6.89
N PRO A 415 -25.54 52.18 -6.62
CA PRO A 415 -25.96 52.47 -5.25
C PRO A 415 -26.01 51.17 -4.42
N PRO A 416 -25.60 51.17 -3.13
CA PRO A 416 -25.68 49.98 -2.29
C PRO A 416 -27.12 49.48 -2.25
N THR A 417 -27.33 48.23 -2.65
CA THR A 417 -28.66 47.64 -2.79
C THR A 417 -29.36 47.65 -1.42
N PRO A 418 -30.57 48.24 -1.26
CA PRO A 418 -31.33 48.15 -0.02
C PRO A 418 -31.66 46.68 0.30
N PRO A 419 -31.66 46.26 1.59
CA PRO A 419 -32.06 44.90 1.93
C PRO A 419 -33.50 44.67 1.48
N LYS A 420 -33.70 43.62 0.68
CA LYS A 420 -35.01 43.20 0.15
C LYS A 420 -35.98 42.89 1.32
N PRO A 421 -37.30 43.19 1.21
CA PRO A 421 -38.25 42.83 2.25
C PRO A 421 -38.29 41.31 2.43
N ASP A 422 -38.25 40.85 3.68
CA ASP A 422 -38.32 39.43 4.04
C ASP A 422 -39.50 38.74 3.33
N PRO A 423 -39.27 37.68 2.55
CA PRO A 423 -40.24 36.61 2.51
C PRO A 423 -40.30 36.02 3.93
N THR A 424 -41.52 35.85 4.44
CA THR A 424 -41.91 35.04 5.61
C THR A 424 -40.81 34.08 6.09
N PRO A 425 -40.40 34.12 7.37
CA PRO A 425 -39.08 33.70 7.83
C PRO A 425 -38.69 32.32 7.29
N SER A 426 -37.75 32.31 6.35
CA SER A 426 -36.84 31.18 6.19
C SER A 426 -35.82 31.26 7.31
N SER A 427 -35.60 30.12 7.98
CA SER A 427 -34.63 29.88 9.05
C SER A 427 -33.29 30.63 8.83
N PRO A 428 -32.59 31.07 9.90
CA PRO A 428 -31.22 31.56 9.79
C PRO A 428 -30.37 30.61 8.94
N PRO A 429 -29.33 31.10 8.22
CA PRO A 429 -28.34 30.22 7.61
C PRO A 429 -27.88 29.21 8.67
N ALA A 430 -27.83 27.93 8.32
CA ALA A 430 -27.55 26.84 9.27
C ALA A 430 -26.29 27.10 10.11
N GLU A 431 -25.32 27.86 9.57
CA GLU A 431 -24.05 28.21 10.20
C GLU A 431 -24.17 29.17 11.40
N ASP A 432 -25.08 30.16 11.38
CA ASP A 432 -25.30 31.09 12.51
C ASP A 432 -26.04 30.43 13.68
N GLN A 433 -26.82 29.38 13.37
CA GLN A 433 -27.59 28.64 14.35
C GLN A 433 -26.68 27.71 15.17
N ILE A 434 -25.62 27.18 14.57
CA ILE A 434 -24.63 26.31 15.22
C ILE A 434 -23.88 27.09 16.30
N VAL A 435 -23.26 28.22 15.96
CA VAL A 435 -22.49 29.05 16.91
C VAL A 435 -23.35 29.49 18.09
N LYS A 436 -24.60 29.87 17.82
CA LYS A 436 -25.57 30.24 18.86
C LYS A 436 -25.88 29.08 19.81
N THR A 437 -25.95 27.86 19.31
CA THR A 437 -26.23 26.67 20.13
C THR A 437 -25.04 26.34 21.02
N PHE A 438 -23.81 26.40 20.49
CA PHE A 438 -22.58 26.24 21.27
C PHE A 438 -22.44 27.29 22.39
N ASN A 439 -22.77 28.56 22.11
CA ASN A 439 -22.74 29.64 23.09
C ASN A 439 -23.79 29.52 24.21
N GLN A 440 -24.80 28.67 24.03
CA GLN A 440 -25.88 28.46 25.00
C GLN A 440 -25.65 27.23 25.88
N GLU A 441 -24.74 26.34 25.48
CA GLU A 441 -24.46 25.10 26.18
C GLU A 441 -23.65 25.35 27.47
N LYS A 442 -23.96 24.57 28.51
CA LYS A 442 -23.40 24.71 29.87
C LYS A 442 -22.87 23.41 30.45
N SER A 443 -23.05 22.29 29.76
CA SER A 443 -22.64 20.95 30.18
C SER A 443 -21.55 20.41 29.27
N THR A 444 -20.50 19.86 29.87
CA THR A 444 -19.33 19.33 29.14
C THR A 444 -19.75 18.20 28.20
N ASP A 445 -20.56 17.26 28.68
CA ASP A 445 -21.07 16.14 27.88
C ASP A 445 -21.92 16.62 26.70
N MET A 446 -22.76 17.63 26.92
CA MET A 446 -23.62 18.15 25.85
C MET A 446 -22.83 18.98 24.85
N MET A 447 -21.74 19.64 25.28
CA MET A 447 -20.80 20.32 24.40
C MET A 447 -20.11 19.33 23.45
N VAL A 448 -19.72 18.16 23.96
CA VAL A 448 -19.16 17.06 23.15
C VAL A 448 -20.20 16.53 22.16
N ASN A 449 -21.42 16.25 22.61
CA ASN A 449 -22.50 15.82 21.71
C ASN A 449 -22.81 16.86 20.62
N LEU A 450 -22.68 18.15 20.94
CA LEU A 450 -22.85 19.25 20.00
C LEU A 450 -21.76 19.27 18.93
N LEU A 451 -20.51 18.96 19.29
CA LEU A 451 -19.39 18.78 18.35
C LEU A 451 -19.69 17.62 17.39
N GLU A 452 -20.07 16.46 17.93
CA GLU A 452 -20.32 15.26 17.13
C GLU A 452 -21.54 15.42 16.21
N ALA A 453 -22.63 16.01 16.71
CA ALA A 453 -23.84 16.27 15.92
C ALA A 453 -23.62 17.25 14.76
N HIS A 454 -22.57 18.07 14.84
CA HIS A 454 -22.20 19.06 13.81
C HIS A 454 -20.80 18.78 13.25
N ALA A 455 -20.34 17.52 13.27
CA ALA A 455 -19.00 17.15 12.82
C ALA A 455 -18.71 17.57 11.37
N SER A 456 -19.69 17.50 10.46
CA SER A 456 -19.54 17.98 9.08
C SER A 456 -19.34 19.50 8.96
N ALA A 457 -19.61 20.25 10.03
CA ALA A 457 -19.41 21.69 10.11
C ALA A 457 -18.08 22.08 10.79
N PHE A 458 -17.26 21.14 11.25
CA PHE A 458 -15.98 21.47 11.89
C PHE A 458 -14.87 20.55 11.39
N ASP A 459 -13.66 21.05 11.36
CA ASP A 459 -12.49 20.18 11.26
C ASP A 459 -12.28 19.54 12.63
N LEU A 460 -12.66 18.27 12.70
CA LEU A 460 -12.50 17.40 13.86
C LEU A 460 -11.33 16.43 13.67
N THR A 461 -10.40 16.75 12.76
CA THR A 461 -9.14 16.01 12.64
C THR A 461 -8.48 15.93 14.01
N ASP A 462 -8.08 14.71 14.37
CA ASP A 462 -7.61 14.32 15.69
C ASP A 462 -8.64 14.27 16.83
N PHE A 463 -9.76 14.98 16.77
CA PHE A 463 -10.84 14.86 17.76
C PHE A 463 -11.44 13.45 17.77
N ASP A 464 -11.64 12.86 16.60
CA ASP A 464 -12.13 11.48 16.47
C ASP A 464 -11.14 10.46 17.06
N ASN A 465 -9.85 10.80 17.05
CA ASN A 465 -8.77 10.01 17.66
C ASN A 465 -8.65 10.25 19.17
N LEU A 466 -9.33 11.24 19.74
CA LEU A 466 -9.41 11.43 21.18
C LEU A 466 -10.37 10.40 21.79
N ASP A 467 -9.96 9.84 22.92
CA ASP A 467 -10.84 9.08 23.79
C ASP A 467 -11.89 10.01 24.45
N TYR A 468 -12.85 9.43 25.17
CA TYR A 468 -13.91 10.21 25.80
C TYR A 468 -13.36 11.26 26.79
N LEU A 469 -12.27 10.97 27.51
CA LEU A 469 -11.65 11.95 28.41
C LEU A 469 -11.02 13.12 27.64
N GLY A 470 -10.31 12.84 26.54
CA GLY A 470 -9.79 13.85 25.64
C GLY A 470 -10.92 14.72 25.08
N ARG A 471 -12.03 14.12 24.65
CA ARG A 471 -13.22 14.85 24.17
C ARG A 471 -13.85 15.69 25.29
N LEU A 472 -13.95 15.19 26.52
CA LEU A 472 -14.41 15.97 27.67
C LEU A 472 -13.48 17.14 27.99
N ILE A 473 -12.17 16.98 27.83
CA ILE A 473 -11.21 18.09 27.99
C ILE A 473 -11.47 19.16 26.94
N VAL A 474 -11.74 18.78 25.69
CA VAL A 474 -12.17 19.74 24.65
C VAL A 474 -13.47 20.43 25.05
N GLY A 475 -14.49 19.69 25.48
CA GLY A 475 -15.77 20.24 25.90
C GLY A 475 -15.65 21.21 27.09
N ASP A 476 -14.85 20.87 28.09
CA ASP A 476 -14.61 21.70 29.29
C ASP A 476 -13.79 22.95 28.93
N TYR A 477 -12.83 22.79 28.03
CA TYR A 477 -12.07 23.91 27.47
C TYR A 477 -12.98 24.91 26.74
N LEU A 478 -13.89 24.42 25.89
CA LEU A 478 -14.86 25.25 25.18
C LEU A 478 -15.81 25.96 26.14
N LEU A 479 -16.29 25.28 27.18
CA LEU A 479 -17.16 25.87 28.21
C LEU A 479 -16.49 27.00 29.01
N LYS A 480 -15.17 26.95 29.17
CA LYS A 480 -14.40 27.97 29.89
C LYS A 480 -14.13 29.23 29.05
N LYS A 481 -14.47 29.24 27.76
CA LYS A 481 -14.34 30.41 26.87
C LYS A 481 -15.55 31.34 27.02
N ASP A 482 -15.32 32.65 26.93
CA ASP A 482 -16.36 33.68 26.98
C ASP A 482 -17.15 33.78 25.66
N GLY A 483 -17.69 32.65 25.21
CA GLY A 483 -18.45 32.52 23.97
C GLY A 483 -17.62 32.70 22.68
N PHE A 484 -18.29 32.47 21.55
CA PHE A 484 -17.71 32.41 20.22
C PHE A 484 -18.41 33.41 19.30
N ALA A 485 -17.63 34.28 18.65
CA ALA A 485 -18.18 35.33 17.79
C ALA A 485 -18.68 34.78 16.43
N ASN A 486 -18.06 33.70 15.93
CA ASN A 486 -18.39 33.05 14.66
C ASN A 486 -17.83 31.61 14.63
N ARG A 487 -18.13 30.88 13.55
CA ARG A 487 -17.71 29.48 13.34
C ARG A 487 -16.18 29.32 13.35
N SER A 488 -15.44 30.27 12.81
CA SER A 488 -13.96 30.23 12.78
C SER A 488 -13.34 30.36 14.17
N VAL A 489 -13.89 31.23 15.03
CA VAL A 489 -13.44 31.36 16.43
C VAL A 489 -13.75 30.10 17.24
N LEU A 490 -14.93 29.50 16.99
CA LEU A 490 -15.28 28.20 17.57
C LEU A 490 -14.33 27.09 17.07
N GLN A 491 -14.04 27.03 15.76
CA GLN A 491 -13.08 26.09 15.18
C GLN A 491 -11.68 26.21 15.81
N ALA A 492 -11.16 27.42 15.95
CA ALA A 492 -9.85 27.64 16.57
C ALA A 492 -9.83 27.16 18.04
N ALA A 493 -10.93 27.40 18.79
CA ALA A 493 -11.05 26.93 20.15
C ALA A 493 -11.17 25.39 20.24
N ILE A 494 -11.83 24.75 19.27
CA ILE A 494 -11.90 23.28 19.14
C ILE A 494 -10.48 22.74 18.93
N THR A 495 -9.74 23.26 17.96
CA THR A 495 -8.36 22.84 17.65
C THR A 495 -7.43 23.01 18.85
N GLU A 496 -7.53 24.12 19.57
CA GLU A 496 -6.73 24.35 20.78
C GLU A 496 -7.12 23.40 21.92
N GLY A 497 -8.41 23.12 22.10
CA GLY A 497 -8.90 22.12 23.03
C GLY A 497 -8.38 20.71 22.71
N ILE A 498 -8.36 20.32 21.43
CA ILE A 498 -7.80 19.05 20.95
C ILE A 498 -6.32 18.95 21.29
N LYS A 499 -5.56 20.02 21.08
CA LYS A 499 -4.14 20.07 21.43
C LYS A 499 -3.92 19.90 22.93
N LEU A 500 -4.72 20.58 23.77
CA LEU A 500 -4.64 20.44 25.22
C LEU A 500 -5.00 19.02 25.67
N ALA A 501 -6.02 18.41 25.08
CA ALA A 501 -6.40 17.02 25.35
C ALA A 501 -5.26 16.04 25.03
N LYS A 502 -4.53 16.25 23.93
CA LYS A 502 -3.36 15.43 23.56
C LYS A 502 -2.19 15.54 24.55
N ASP A 503 -2.05 16.71 25.18
CA ASP A 503 -0.98 16.98 26.14
C ASP A 503 -1.37 16.70 27.60
N ASP A 504 -2.60 16.26 27.86
CA ASP A 504 -3.10 16.05 29.21
C ASP A 504 -2.48 14.78 29.86
N PRO A 505 -1.79 14.92 31.01
CA PRO A 505 -1.17 13.79 31.70
C PRO A 505 -2.18 12.78 32.27
N GLU A 506 -3.39 13.20 32.61
CA GLU A 506 -4.41 12.32 33.19
C GLU A 506 -5.06 11.46 32.09
N ALA A 507 -5.39 12.05 30.95
CA ALA A 507 -5.82 11.33 29.75
C ALA A 507 -4.74 10.34 29.27
N ARG A 508 -3.46 10.74 29.26
CA ARG A 508 -2.35 9.83 28.92
C ARG A 508 -2.24 8.65 29.89
N ARG A 509 -2.27 8.90 31.19
CA ARG A 509 -2.24 7.82 32.22
C ARG A 509 -3.44 6.90 32.12
N TYR A 510 -4.57 7.43 31.71
CA TYR A 510 -5.78 6.68 31.46
C TYR A 510 -5.64 5.77 30.23
N ILE A 511 -5.15 6.30 29.10
CA ILE A 511 -4.87 5.51 27.88
C ILE A 511 -3.86 4.41 28.20
N GLU A 512 -2.77 4.71 28.90
CA GLU A 512 -1.79 3.71 29.35
C GLU A 512 -2.46 2.60 30.18
N ALA A 513 -3.42 2.94 31.04
CA ALA A 513 -4.19 1.96 31.81
C ALA A 513 -5.10 1.11 30.92
N ALA A 514 -5.82 1.71 29.97
CA ALA A 514 -6.72 1.00 29.04
C ALA A 514 -5.95 0.08 28.07
N LEU A 515 -4.80 0.53 27.58
CA LEU A 515 -3.88 -0.28 26.76
C LEU A 515 -3.35 -1.47 27.58
N ALA A 516 -2.95 -1.26 28.83
CA ALA A 516 -2.49 -2.33 29.71
C ALA A 516 -3.59 -3.36 30.06
N TYR A 517 -4.87 -2.99 29.91
CA TYR A 517 -6.00 -3.89 30.13
C TYR A 517 -6.53 -4.55 28.85
N SER A 518 -5.93 -4.28 27.69
CA SER A 518 -6.42 -4.82 26.43
C SER A 518 -6.22 -6.34 26.35
N PRO A 519 -7.17 -7.08 25.75
CA PRO A 519 -7.07 -8.54 25.63
C PRO A 519 -5.93 -8.92 24.70
N SER A 520 -5.29 -10.06 24.94
CA SER A 520 -4.52 -10.68 23.87
C SER A 520 -5.50 -11.25 22.84
N ILE A 521 -5.33 -10.87 21.57
CA ILE A 521 -6.12 -11.38 20.46
C ILE A 521 -5.23 -12.32 19.65
N SER A 522 -5.75 -13.50 19.34
CA SER A 522 -5.05 -14.47 18.48
C SER A 522 -6.04 -15.19 17.58
N PHE A 523 -5.67 -15.44 16.33
CA PHE A 523 -6.45 -16.30 15.44
C PHE A 523 -6.44 -17.74 15.95
N GLN A 524 -7.62 -18.35 16.03
CA GLN A 524 -7.77 -19.81 16.14
C GLN A 524 -7.90 -20.43 14.75
N GLU A 525 -8.69 -19.79 13.89
CA GLU A 525 -8.90 -20.14 12.49
C GLU A 525 -8.98 -18.86 11.66
N THR A 526 -9.11 -18.96 10.33
CA THR A 526 -9.17 -17.80 9.42
C THR A 526 -10.34 -16.85 9.71
N ASP A 527 -11.41 -17.35 10.31
CA ASP A 527 -12.65 -16.63 10.61
C ASP A 527 -12.94 -16.47 12.11
N SER A 528 -12.01 -16.91 12.97
CA SER A 528 -12.22 -17.07 14.42
C SER A 528 -11.07 -16.48 15.24
N LEU A 529 -11.41 -15.57 16.15
CA LEU A 529 -10.50 -14.91 17.08
C LEU A 529 -10.76 -15.37 18.52
N LEU A 530 -9.68 -15.71 19.23
CA LEU A 530 -9.68 -15.84 20.68
C LEU A 530 -9.32 -14.48 21.30
N LEU A 531 -10.20 -13.99 22.16
CA LEU A 531 -10.06 -12.77 22.93
C LEU A 531 -9.80 -13.17 24.38
N ASP A 532 -8.56 -13.04 24.84
CA ASP A 532 -8.14 -13.52 26.17
C ASP A 532 -7.80 -12.35 27.11
N TYR A 533 -8.62 -12.17 28.14
CA TYR A 533 -8.44 -11.20 29.23
C TYR A 533 -7.83 -11.82 30.51
N SER A 534 -7.26 -13.02 30.45
CA SER A 534 -6.76 -13.72 31.64
C SER A 534 -5.47 -13.15 32.22
N ASN A 535 -4.73 -12.34 31.45
CA ASN A 535 -3.37 -11.89 31.78
C ASN A 535 -3.13 -10.39 32.17
N PRO A 536 -4.12 -9.46 32.26
CA PRO A 536 -3.82 -8.08 32.61
C PRO A 536 -3.70 -7.89 34.14
N LEU A 537 -2.47 -7.82 34.65
CA LEU A 537 -2.20 -7.38 36.02
C LEU A 537 -2.18 -5.84 36.10
N LEU A 538 -3.35 -5.22 36.23
CA LEU A 538 -3.43 -3.79 36.50
C LEU A 538 -2.91 -3.43 37.89
N SER A 539 -2.09 -2.38 37.98
CA SER A 539 -1.68 -1.77 39.24
C SER A 539 -2.89 -1.15 39.97
N GLY A 540 -2.77 -0.91 41.29
CA GLY A 540 -3.86 -0.29 42.07
C GLY A 540 -4.26 1.11 41.56
N ALA A 541 -3.31 1.86 41.00
CA ALA A 541 -3.58 3.17 40.38
C ALA A 541 -4.38 3.03 39.07
N GLN A 542 -3.99 2.08 38.21
CA GLN A 542 -4.71 1.80 36.95
C GLN A 542 -6.12 1.27 37.20
N LYS A 543 -6.31 0.39 38.20
CA LYS A 543 -7.64 -0.06 38.62
C LYS A 543 -8.53 1.08 39.08
N SER A 544 -7.96 2.05 39.80
CA SER A 544 -8.72 3.24 40.23
C SER A 544 -9.14 4.12 39.07
N LEU A 545 -8.29 4.25 38.03
CA LEU A 545 -8.59 5.02 36.81
C LEU A 545 -9.67 4.36 35.93
N LEU A 546 -9.69 3.03 35.87
CA LEU A 546 -10.61 2.24 35.04
C LEU A 546 -11.90 1.82 35.78
N ASN A 547 -12.06 2.22 37.04
CA ASN A 547 -13.19 1.82 37.88
C ASN A 547 -14.54 2.20 37.24
N GLY A 548 -15.49 1.25 37.28
CA GLY A 548 -16.85 1.43 36.76
C GLY A 548 -16.96 1.36 35.23
N GLN A 549 -15.90 0.91 34.55
CA GLN A 549 -15.91 0.70 33.10
C GLN A 549 -16.00 -0.78 32.74
N TYR A 550 -16.61 -1.04 31.59
CA TYR A 550 -16.78 -2.39 31.06
C TYR A 550 -15.89 -2.57 29.84
N ALA A 551 -15.26 -3.73 29.68
CA ALA A 551 -14.52 -4.03 28.47
C ALA A 551 -15.51 -4.49 27.37
N ASP A 552 -15.30 -3.98 26.17
CA ASP A 552 -16.12 -4.29 24.99
C ASP A 552 -15.25 -4.20 23.73
N PHE A 553 -15.86 -4.38 22.57
CA PHE A 553 -15.19 -4.18 21.29
C PHE A 553 -16.02 -3.27 20.41
N LEU A 554 -15.35 -2.43 19.65
CA LEU A 554 -15.98 -1.78 18.53
C LEU A 554 -15.79 -2.63 17.28
N VAL A 555 -16.90 -2.97 16.63
CA VAL A 555 -16.94 -3.74 15.38
C VAL A 555 -17.03 -2.75 14.24
N CYS A 556 -16.03 -2.73 13.35
CA CYS A 556 -15.94 -1.81 12.22
C CYS A 556 -15.91 -2.56 10.87
N LEU A 557 -16.65 -2.07 9.89
CA LEU A 557 -16.62 -2.51 8.49
C LEU A 557 -16.03 -1.40 7.61
N GLU A 558 -15.27 -1.78 6.59
CA GLU A 558 -14.74 -0.84 5.59
C GLU A 558 -15.86 -0.12 4.84
N THR A 559 -16.90 -0.87 4.46
CA THR A 559 -18.11 -0.36 3.81
C THR A 559 -19.35 -0.85 4.55
N PRO A 560 -20.39 -0.01 4.73
CA PRO A 560 -21.66 -0.46 5.31
C PRO A 560 -22.26 -1.61 4.50
N LEU A 561 -22.93 -2.55 5.18
CA LEU A 561 -23.64 -3.64 4.52
C LEU A 561 -24.72 -3.11 3.57
N ALA A 562 -24.73 -3.62 2.33
CA ALA A 562 -25.77 -3.30 1.36
C ALA A 562 -27.05 -4.13 1.60
N ASP A 563 -28.15 -3.73 0.97
CA ASP A 563 -29.41 -4.48 1.05
C ASP A 563 -29.24 -5.93 0.55
N GLY A 564 -29.63 -6.87 1.41
CA GLY A 564 -29.54 -8.31 1.18
C GLY A 564 -28.19 -8.94 1.55
N GLU A 565 -27.21 -8.16 2.00
CA GLU A 565 -25.99 -8.69 2.61
C GLU A 565 -26.22 -9.05 4.07
N ALA A 566 -25.57 -10.13 4.50
CA ALA A 566 -25.61 -10.58 5.87
C ALA A 566 -24.38 -11.41 6.18
N PHE A 567 -23.93 -11.33 7.42
CA PHE A 567 -23.01 -12.28 8.02
C PHE A 567 -23.56 -12.72 9.38
N GLU A 568 -22.91 -13.70 9.99
CA GLU A 568 -23.25 -14.22 11.30
C GLU A 568 -22.08 -14.05 12.24
N ILE A 569 -22.34 -13.52 13.44
CA ILE A 569 -21.37 -13.49 14.52
C ILE A 569 -21.75 -14.59 15.51
N ASN A 570 -20.79 -15.43 15.86
CA ASN A 570 -20.86 -16.24 17.07
C ASN A 570 -19.91 -15.65 18.12
N LEU A 571 -20.45 -15.30 19.28
CA LEU A 571 -19.66 -14.91 20.45
C LEU A 571 -19.86 -15.96 21.53
N SER A 572 -18.88 -16.85 21.69
CA SER A 572 -18.85 -17.88 22.75
C SER A 572 -20.15 -18.70 22.84
N GLY A 573 -20.63 -19.18 21.69
CA GLY A 573 -21.85 -19.99 21.58
C GLY A 573 -23.13 -19.19 21.32
N THR A 574 -23.11 -17.86 21.45
CA THR A 574 -24.27 -17.03 21.08
C THR A 574 -24.15 -16.54 19.65
N THR A 575 -25.00 -17.07 18.78
CA THR A 575 -25.03 -16.73 17.35
C THR A 575 -26.05 -15.62 17.05
N LYS A 576 -25.67 -14.63 16.25
CA LYS A 576 -26.57 -13.60 15.74
C LYS A 576 -26.28 -13.29 14.27
N ARG A 577 -27.33 -13.31 13.45
CA ARG A 577 -27.30 -12.83 12.07
C ARG A 577 -27.32 -11.30 12.05
N ILE A 578 -26.39 -10.71 11.33
CA ILE A 578 -26.20 -9.27 11.20
C ILE A 578 -26.54 -8.84 9.77
N THR A 579 -27.41 -7.85 9.65
CA THR A 579 -27.73 -7.16 8.40
C THR A 579 -27.52 -5.66 8.57
N ASN A 580 -27.76 -4.87 7.52
CA ASN A 580 -27.75 -3.41 7.59
C ASN A 580 -28.76 -2.81 8.59
N LYS A 581 -29.71 -3.61 9.12
CA LYS A 581 -30.61 -3.16 10.19
C LYS A 581 -29.96 -3.19 11.57
N GLU A 582 -29.21 -4.25 11.85
CA GLU A 582 -28.48 -4.41 13.11
C GLU A 582 -27.21 -3.57 13.14
N MET A 583 -26.65 -3.25 11.97
CA MET A 583 -25.48 -2.40 11.78
C MET A 583 -25.76 -1.35 10.69
N PRO A 584 -26.48 -0.25 11.01
CA PRO A 584 -26.92 0.77 10.04
C PRO A 584 -25.80 1.71 9.54
N GLY A 585 -24.55 1.46 9.93
CA GLY A 585 -23.38 2.25 9.57
C GLY A 585 -22.13 1.39 9.49
N ARG A 586 -20.96 2.02 9.63
CA ARG A 586 -19.66 1.31 9.57
C ARG A 586 -19.19 0.77 10.91
N GLU A 587 -19.70 1.29 12.03
CA GLU A 587 -19.21 0.93 13.36
C GLU A 587 -20.36 0.67 14.34
N ILE A 588 -20.18 -0.28 15.24
CA ILE A 588 -21.11 -0.55 16.35
C ILE A 588 -20.40 -1.31 17.48
N LEU A 589 -20.74 -1.00 18.74
CA LEU A 589 -20.24 -1.76 19.90
C LEU A 589 -20.74 -3.21 19.85
N LEU A 590 -19.85 -4.17 20.14
CA LEU A 590 -20.16 -5.61 20.09
C LEU A 590 -21.28 -5.97 21.07
N SER A 591 -21.31 -5.39 22.28
CA SER A 591 -22.43 -5.56 23.20
C SER A 591 -23.77 -5.12 22.62
N LYS A 592 -23.82 -3.94 21.98
CA LYS A 592 -25.02 -3.40 21.29
C LYS A 592 -25.39 -4.27 20.09
N LEU A 593 -24.40 -4.67 19.30
CA LEU A 593 -24.58 -5.53 18.13
C LEU A 593 -25.16 -6.88 18.51
N MET A 594 -24.68 -7.49 19.60
CA MET A 594 -25.19 -8.77 20.11
C MET A 594 -26.46 -8.61 20.95
N GLY A 595 -26.84 -7.40 21.34
CA GLY A 595 -27.95 -7.13 22.26
C GLY A 595 -27.67 -7.62 23.69
N ARG A 596 -26.40 -7.71 24.08
CA ARG A 596 -25.95 -8.16 25.40
C ARG A 596 -25.86 -6.96 26.35
N THR A 597 -26.39 -7.12 27.56
CA THR A 597 -26.18 -6.14 28.65
C THR A 597 -24.87 -6.46 29.37
N LEU A 598 -23.98 -5.48 29.49
CA LEU A 598 -22.71 -5.65 30.20
C LEU A 598 -22.96 -5.65 31.72
N GLY A 599 -22.41 -6.67 32.40
CA GLY A 599 -22.61 -6.92 33.83
C GLY A 599 -21.32 -6.84 34.63
N SER A 600 -21.36 -7.16 35.93
CA SER A 600 -20.20 -7.07 36.83
C SER A 600 -19.01 -7.93 36.40
N ALA A 601 -19.24 -9.00 35.62
CA ALA A 601 -18.20 -9.85 35.05
C ALA A 601 -17.47 -9.22 33.86
N ASP A 602 -18.08 -8.20 33.24
CA ASP A 602 -17.52 -7.46 32.11
C ASP A 602 -16.79 -6.19 32.57
N LEU A 603 -16.82 -5.88 33.87
CA LEU A 603 -16.07 -4.77 34.43
C LEU A 603 -14.58 -5.03 34.25
N VAL A 604 -13.84 -4.01 33.82
CA VAL A 604 -12.40 -4.06 33.61
C VAL A 604 -11.64 -4.56 34.86
N GLU A 605 -12.12 -4.25 36.05
CA GLU A 605 -11.49 -4.75 37.29
C GLU A 605 -11.73 -6.25 37.58
N ASN A 606 -12.73 -6.86 36.94
CA ASN A 606 -13.23 -8.21 37.22
C ASN A 606 -13.13 -9.17 36.02
N GLN A 607 -12.97 -8.65 34.80
CA GLN A 607 -13.02 -9.45 33.59
C GLN A 607 -11.73 -10.28 33.44
N LYS A 608 -11.92 -11.59 33.36
CA LYS A 608 -10.87 -12.61 33.18
C LYS A 608 -11.26 -13.65 32.12
N ALA A 609 -12.27 -13.32 31.32
CA ALA A 609 -12.90 -14.25 30.40
C ALA A 609 -12.06 -14.45 29.14
N ARG A 610 -12.12 -15.67 28.61
CA ARG A 610 -11.75 -15.98 27.23
C ARG A 610 -13.02 -16.01 26.41
N LEU A 611 -13.06 -15.24 25.33
CA LEU A 611 -14.19 -15.19 24.42
C LEU A 611 -13.73 -15.63 23.05
N VAL A 612 -14.48 -16.53 22.41
CA VAL A 612 -14.27 -16.87 20.99
C VAL A 612 -15.24 -16.03 20.17
N PHE A 613 -14.71 -15.28 19.21
CA PHE A 613 -15.45 -14.48 18.26
C PHE A 613 -15.24 -15.05 16.86
N THR A 614 -16.31 -15.58 16.27
CA THR A 614 -16.30 -16.16 14.92
C THR A 614 -17.21 -15.36 14.02
N VAL A 615 -16.76 -15.07 12.80
CA VAL A 615 -17.55 -14.41 11.77
C VAL A 615 -17.75 -15.34 10.60
N LYS A 616 -18.99 -15.69 10.32
CA LYS A 616 -19.33 -16.52 9.18
C LYS A 616 -20.05 -15.69 8.12
N ASP A 617 -19.50 -15.65 6.91
CA ASP A 617 -20.24 -15.06 5.79
C ASP A 617 -21.48 -15.90 5.46
N ILE A 618 -22.59 -15.21 5.23
CA ILE A 618 -23.83 -15.78 4.73
C ILE A 618 -24.09 -15.34 3.29
N SER A 619 -23.96 -14.04 2.98
CA SER A 619 -24.39 -13.48 1.70
C SER A 619 -23.70 -12.18 1.29
N ILE A 620 -22.49 -11.92 1.77
CA ILE A 620 -21.72 -10.75 1.36
C ILE A 620 -21.32 -10.86 -0.13
N LYS A 621 -21.48 -9.74 -0.86
CA LYS A 621 -21.28 -9.67 -2.31
C LYS A 621 -19.89 -9.18 -2.70
N ALA A 622 -19.20 -8.45 -1.81
CA ALA A 622 -17.83 -7.96 -2.02
C ALA A 622 -16.95 -8.30 -0.83
N GLU A 623 -15.69 -8.65 -1.09
CA GLU A 623 -14.71 -8.82 -0.01
C GLU A 623 -14.66 -7.54 0.83
N GLN A 624 -14.67 -7.71 2.15
CA GLN A 624 -14.54 -6.62 3.11
C GLN A 624 -13.91 -7.13 4.40
N TYR A 625 -13.29 -6.23 5.16
CA TYR A 625 -12.70 -6.55 6.45
C TYR A 625 -13.60 -6.10 7.60
N LEU A 626 -13.84 -7.00 8.55
CA LEU A 626 -14.47 -6.73 9.84
C LEU A 626 -13.37 -6.58 10.88
N THR A 627 -13.17 -5.35 11.36
CA THR A 627 -12.12 -5.02 12.33
C THR A 627 -12.71 -4.91 13.73
N LEU A 628 -12.07 -5.58 14.69
CA LEU A 628 -12.36 -5.47 16.10
C LEU A 628 -11.33 -4.57 16.78
N TYR A 629 -11.80 -3.48 17.36
CA TYR A 629 -11.00 -2.63 18.24
C TYR A 629 -11.36 -2.92 19.69
N PRO A 630 -10.42 -3.39 20.53
CA PRO A 630 -10.65 -3.43 21.96
C PRO A 630 -11.01 -2.03 22.46
N CYS A 631 -12.04 -1.94 23.29
CA CYS A 631 -12.45 -0.67 23.86
C CYS A 631 -12.95 -0.84 25.30
N THR A 632 -13.00 0.26 26.04
CA THR A 632 -13.77 0.33 27.28
C THR A 632 -15.05 1.13 27.05
N THR A 633 -16.10 0.79 27.78
CA THR A 633 -17.39 1.48 27.73
C THR A 633 -17.80 1.97 29.10
N ARG A 634 -18.56 3.07 29.13
CA ARG A 634 -19.18 3.61 30.33
C ARG A 634 -20.62 3.97 30.01
N ASN A 635 -21.57 3.52 30.83
CA ASN A 635 -23.02 3.71 30.59
C ASN A 635 -23.53 3.18 29.24
N GLY A 636 -22.81 2.24 28.62
CA GLY A 636 -23.18 1.67 27.33
C GLY A 636 -22.65 2.44 26.12
N ASP A 637 -21.84 3.48 26.31
CA ASP A 637 -21.17 4.20 25.22
C ASP A 637 -19.66 3.99 25.24
N GLU A 638 -19.05 4.08 24.06
CA GLU A 638 -17.60 3.92 23.88
C GLU A 638 -16.87 5.00 24.68
N TYR A 639 -15.93 4.57 25.52
CA TYR A 639 -15.17 5.44 26.40
C TYR A 639 -13.71 5.56 25.96
N CYS A 640 -13.09 4.46 25.54
CA CYS A 640 -11.72 4.46 25.05
C CYS A 640 -11.51 3.38 24.00
N ARG A 641 -10.90 3.72 22.87
CA ARG A 641 -10.53 2.79 21.79
C ARG A 641 -9.05 2.46 21.85
N ASN A 642 -8.68 1.20 21.68
CA ASN A 642 -7.31 0.79 21.48
C ASN A 642 -7.06 0.47 19.99
N PHE A 643 -6.47 1.42 19.27
CA PHE A 643 -6.08 1.24 17.87
C PHE A 643 -4.89 0.30 17.69
N SER A 644 -3.99 0.24 18.68
CA SER A 644 -2.74 -0.53 18.59
C SER A 644 -2.94 -2.05 18.67
N ASN A 645 -4.12 -2.50 19.10
CA ASN A 645 -4.44 -3.92 19.25
C ASN A 645 -5.69 -4.31 18.45
N ALA A 646 -5.93 -3.62 17.33
CA ALA A 646 -7.01 -3.93 16.42
C ALA A 646 -6.69 -5.19 15.61
N HIS A 647 -7.71 -6.02 15.38
CA HIS A 647 -7.58 -7.22 14.54
C HIS A 647 -8.69 -7.28 13.52
N SER A 648 -8.33 -7.51 12.26
CA SER A 648 -9.28 -7.58 11.16
C SER A 648 -9.50 -9.03 10.74
N ILE A 649 -10.76 -9.43 10.68
CA ILE A 649 -11.20 -10.68 10.07
C ILE A 649 -11.64 -10.37 8.65
N ARG A 650 -11.08 -11.09 7.68
CA ARG A 650 -11.48 -10.97 6.29
C ARG A 650 -12.80 -11.71 6.07
N VAL A 651 -13.81 -11.02 5.56
CA VAL A 651 -15.11 -11.61 5.22
C VAL A 651 -15.21 -11.74 3.70
N THR A 652 -14.97 -12.96 3.22
CA THR A 652 -15.00 -13.35 1.80
C THR A 652 -16.36 -13.90 1.40
N ARG A 653 -16.69 -13.87 0.10
CA ARG A 653 -17.97 -14.36 -0.43
C ARG A 653 -18.22 -15.82 -0.02
N TYR A 654 -19.43 -16.12 0.45
CA TYR A 654 -19.79 -17.41 1.05
C TYR A 654 -19.46 -18.64 0.18
N TRP A 655 -19.58 -18.50 -1.14
CA TRP A 655 -19.31 -19.59 -2.08
C TRP A 655 -17.82 -19.83 -2.34
N ILE A 656 -16.96 -18.82 -2.11
CA ILE A 656 -15.50 -18.97 -2.17
C ILE A 656 -15.02 -19.81 -0.99
N ASN A 657 -15.51 -19.53 0.22
CA ASN A 657 -15.17 -20.33 1.41
C ASN A 657 -15.70 -21.76 1.29
N ALA A 658 -16.95 -21.92 0.85
CA ALA A 658 -17.51 -23.25 0.60
C ALA A 658 -16.70 -24.05 -0.43
N PHE A 659 -16.10 -23.37 -1.42
CA PHE A 659 -15.20 -23.98 -2.39
C PHE A 659 -13.83 -24.30 -1.78
N ALA A 660 -13.22 -23.35 -1.08
CA ALA A 660 -11.94 -23.50 -0.38
C ALA A 660 -11.95 -24.67 0.62
N ASP A 661 -13.04 -24.85 1.37
CA ASP A 661 -13.25 -25.96 2.29
C ASP A 661 -13.23 -27.34 1.60
N GLY A 662 -13.43 -27.36 0.29
CA GLY A 662 -13.38 -28.56 -0.56
C GLY A 662 -12.04 -28.78 -1.22
N LEU A 663 -11.07 -27.88 -1.03
CA LEU A 663 -9.72 -27.98 -1.54
C LEU A 663 -8.75 -28.41 -0.45
N SER A 664 -7.76 -29.20 -0.83
CA SER A 664 -6.52 -29.29 -0.06
C SER A 664 -5.33 -29.19 -1.00
N LEU A 665 -4.36 -28.35 -0.62
CA LEU A 665 -3.09 -28.22 -1.30
C LEU A 665 -1.99 -28.62 -0.34
N ASP A 666 -1.22 -29.64 -0.70
CA ASP A 666 -0.08 -30.13 0.09
C ASP A 666 1.18 -30.14 -0.76
N TYR A 667 2.34 -30.01 -0.14
CA TYR A 667 3.64 -30.20 -0.76
C TYR A 667 4.37 -31.39 -0.11
N ARG A 668 4.49 -32.49 -0.85
CA ARG A 668 5.25 -33.68 -0.42
C ARG A 668 5.99 -34.32 -1.58
N ASP A 669 7.13 -34.93 -1.30
CA ASP A 669 7.94 -35.66 -2.28
C ASP A 669 8.22 -34.84 -3.56
N SER A 670 8.53 -33.56 -3.38
CA SER A 670 8.73 -32.58 -4.45
C SER A 670 7.52 -32.38 -5.36
N LYS A 671 6.29 -32.47 -4.84
CA LYS A 671 5.06 -32.28 -5.61
C LYS A 671 4.07 -31.43 -4.83
N PHE A 672 3.49 -30.46 -5.52
CA PHE A 672 2.27 -29.80 -5.10
C PHE A 672 1.07 -30.61 -5.56
N SER A 673 0.24 -31.06 -4.62
CA SER A 673 -0.96 -31.86 -4.88
C SER A 673 -2.20 -31.07 -4.48
N LEU A 674 -2.94 -30.56 -5.47
CA LEU A 674 -4.23 -29.91 -5.28
C LEU A 674 -5.35 -30.94 -5.45
N ASN A 675 -6.01 -31.28 -4.35
CA ASN A 675 -7.11 -32.23 -4.31
C ASN A 675 -8.46 -31.53 -4.27
N TYR A 676 -9.44 -32.10 -5.00
CA TYR A 676 -10.82 -31.63 -5.05
C TYR A 676 -11.71 -32.66 -4.34
N GLY A 677 -12.34 -32.28 -3.21
CA GLY A 677 -12.91 -33.26 -2.28
C GLY A 677 -14.40 -33.15 -1.94
N LYS A 678 -15.12 -32.10 -2.38
CA LYS A 678 -16.50 -31.86 -1.90
C LYS A 678 -17.54 -31.75 -3.02
N THR A 679 -18.75 -32.24 -2.72
CA THR A 679 -19.96 -31.98 -3.51
C THR A 679 -20.62 -30.70 -3.03
N TYR A 680 -20.75 -29.72 -3.93
CA TYR A 680 -21.34 -28.43 -3.61
C TYR A 680 -22.88 -28.44 -3.69
N THR A 681 -23.53 -27.61 -2.86
CA THR A 681 -24.97 -27.36 -2.94
C THR A 681 -25.34 -26.68 -4.26
N THR A 682 -26.61 -26.73 -4.68
CA THR A 682 -27.07 -26.10 -5.94
C THR A 682 -26.74 -24.60 -6.00
N ALA A 683 -26.86 -23.90 -4.87
CA ALA A 683 -26.58 -22.46 -4.79
C ALA A 683 -25.08 -22.14 -4.97
N VAL A 684 -24.19 -22.96 -4.40
CA VAL A 684 -22.74 -22.81 -4.58
C VAL A 684 -22.33 -23.21 -5.99
N LYS A 685 -22.88 -24.31 -6.54
CA LYS A 685 -22.63 -24.73 -7.93
C LYS A 685 -22.97 -23.66 -8.95
N GLN A 686 -24.12 -22.99 -8.80
CA GLN A 686 -24.53 -21.93 -9.71
C GLN A 686 -23.56 -20.75 -9.74
N GLN A 687 -22.92 -20.43 -8.61
CA GLN A 687 -21.87 -19.40 -8.55
C GLN A 687 -20.57 -19.91 -9.19
N LEU A 688 -20.16 -21.13 -8.85
CA LEU A 688 -18.94 -21.76 -9.38
C LEU A 688 -19.00 -22.06 -10.88
N ASP A 689 -20.19 -22.21 -11.47
CA ASP A 689 -20.38 -22.39 -12.92
C ASP A 689 -19.81 -21.22 -13.75
N THR A 690 -19.60 -20.06 -13.12
CA THR A 690 -19.01 -18.88 -13.74
C THR A 690 -17.49 -18.77 -13.56
N CYS A 691 -16.88 -19.70 -12.82
CA CYS A 691 -15.46 -19.66 -12.43
C CYS A 691 -14.69 -20.89 -12.93
N CYS A 692 -13.41 -20.70 -13.21
CA CYS A 692 -12.45 -21.79 -13.43
C CYS A 692 -11.44 -21.86 -12.27
N VAL A 693 -10.80 -23.00 -12.06
CA VAL A 693 -9.76 -23.16 -11.04
C VAL A 693 -8.40 -23.22 -11.68
N ASP A 694 -7.49 -22.40 -11.19
CA ASP A 694 -6.10 -22.37 -11.59
C ASP A 694 -5.18 -22.51 -10.36
N LEU A 695 -3.91 -22.81 -10.62
CA LEU A 695 -2.87 -22.84 -9.60
C LEU A 695 -1.91 -21.70 -9.90
N LYS A 696 -1.74 -20.77 -8.96
CA LYS A 696 -0.73 -19.73 -9.05
C LYS A 696 0.55 -20.21 -8.38
N LEU A 697 1.66 -20.18 -9.10
CA LEU A 697 3.00 -20.41 -8.57
C LEU A 697 3.65 -19.05 -8.30
N GLN A 698 4.24 -18.88 -7.14
CA GLN A 698 4.77 -17.62 -6.65
C GLN A 698 6.20 -17.82 -6.14
N LEU A 699 7.15 -17.15 -6.75
CA LEU A 699 8.55 -17.13 -6.33
C LEU A 699 8.78 -16.04 -5.28
N TYR A 700 9.80 -16.22 -4.43
CA TYR A 700 10.16 -15.22 -3.41
C TYR A 700 11.00 -14.09 -4.01
N ARG A 701 11.73 -14.39 -5.09
CA ARG A 701 12.44 -13.40 -5.91
C ARG A 701 12.39 -13.77 -7.40
N PRO A 702 12.57 -12.79 -8.30
CA PRO A 702 12.75 -13.06 -9.72
C PRO A 702 13.97 -13.96 -9.97
N LEU A 703 13.92 -14.74 -11.05
CA LEU A 703 15.04 -15.56 -11.49
C LEU A 703 16.08 -14.71 -12.23
N GLU A 704 17.36 -14.92 -11.91
CA GLU A 704 18.48 -14.26 -12.57
C GLU A 704 18.80 -14.90 -13.94
N SER A 705 19.59 -14.21 -14.75
CA SER A 705 20.09 -14.76 -16.02
C SER A 705 20.82 -16.08 -15.78
N ALA A 706 20.40 -17.14 -16.51
CA ALA A 706 20.85 -18.53 -16.40
C ALA A 706 20.26 -19.35 -15.24
N GLU A 707 19.40 -18.79 -14.39
CA GLU A 707 18.60 -19.58 -13.45
C GLU A 707 17.36 -20.16 -14.14
N SER A 708 16.96 -21.35 -13.72
CA SER A 708 15.74 -21.99 -14.20
C SER A 708 15.14 -22.98 -13.20
N ILE A 709 13.82 -23.10 -13.21
CA ILE A 709 13.06 -24.08 -12.44
C ILE A 709 12.23 -24.89 -13.43
N THR A 710 12.37 -26.21 -13.41
CA THR A 710 11.55 -27.10 -14.23
C THR A 710 10.51 -27.76 -13.36
N ILE A 711 9.24 -27.60 -13.74
CA ILE A 711 8.10 -28.27 -13.15
C ILE A 711 7.53 -29.31 -14.12
N THR A 712 6.84 -30.32 -13.60
CA THR A 712 6.15 -31.34 -14.37
C THR A 712 4.66 -31.25 -14.07
N VAL A 713 3.84 -31.03 -15.10
CA VAL A 713 2.38 -30.95 -15.01
C VAL A 713 1.80 -31.97 -15.98
N ASN A 714 0.97 -32.89 -15.50
CA ASN A 714 0.37 -33.95 -16.32
C ASN A 714 1.40 -34.76 -17.14
N GLY A 715 2.61 -34.96 -16.59
CA GLY A 715 3.70 -35.70 -17.24
C GLY A 715 4.47 -34.91 -18.32
N LEU A 716 4.16 -33.62 -18.52
CA LEU A 716 4.90 -32.71 -19.39
C LEU A 716 5.74 -31.76 -18.56
N ASP A 717 6.96 -31.47 -19.03
CA ASP A 717 7.87 -30.56 -18.36
C ASP A 717 7.73 -29.13 -18.89
N TYR A 718 7.70 -28.17 -17.96
CA TYR A 718 7.66 -26.74 -18.23
C TYR A 718 8.80 -26.07 -17.48
N THR A 719 9.58 -25.25 -18.19
CA THR A 719 10.71 -24.53 -17.62
C THR A 719 10.31 -23.08 -17.40
N ILE A 720 10.61 -22.62 -16.19
CA ILE A 720 10.45 -21.26 -15.72
C ILE A 720 11.86 -20.67 -15.61
N ASP A 721 12.16 -19.62 -16.36
CA ASP A 721 13.47 -18.95 -16.39
C ASP A 721 13.32 -17.42 -16.42
N ALA A 722 14.43 -16.69 -16.42
CA ALA A 722 14.45 -15.22 -16.44
C ALA A 722 13.76 -14.57 -17.66
N THR A 723 13.43 -15.34 -18.71
CA THR A 723 12.70 -14.87 -19.89
C THR A 723 11.21 -15.19 -19.86
N THR A 724 10.78 -15.98 -18.88
CA THR A 724 9.38 -16.36 -18.71
C THR A 724 8.57 -15.13 -18.30
N VAL A 725 7.51 -14.83 -19.06
CA VAL A 725 6.61 -13.71 -18.75
C VAL A 725 5.79 -14.07 -17.52
N MET A 726 6.00 -13.31 -16.45
CA MET A 726 5.39 -13.49 -15.13
C MET A 726 4.67 -12.23 -14.68
N ASP A 727 3.68 -12.43 -13.82
CA ASP A 727 2.98 -11.39 -13.08
C ASP A 727 3.79 -11.01 -11.81
N ASP A 728 3.28 -10.05 -11.01
CA ASP A 728 3.83 -9.66 -9.70
C ASP A 728 5.34 -9.38 -9.68
N ASN A 729 5.79 -8.37 -10.45
CA ASN A 729 7.22 -8.01 -10.52
C ASN A 729 8.14 -9.19 -10.90
N GLN A 730 7.69 -10.05 -11.82
CA GLN A 730 8.40 -11.24 -12.29
C GLN A 730 8.56 -12.37 -11.27
N THR A 731 7.55 -12.57 -10.43
CA THR A 731 7.58 -13.62 -9.40
C THR A 731 6.36 -14.53 -9.42
N GLY A 732 5.22 -14.08 -9.95
CA GLY A 732 3.99 -14.87 -10.01
C GLY A 732 3.72 -15.44 -11.40
N ILE A 733 3.24 -16.68 -11.51
CA ILE A 733 2.74 -17.23 -12.77
C ILE A 733 1.56 -18.17 -12.54
N HIS A 734 0.52 -17.97 -13.34
CA HIS A 734 -0.62 -18.88 -13.40
C HIS A 734 -0.28 -20.13 -14.21
N LEU A 735 -0.61 -21.31 -13.68
CA LEU A 735 -0.31 -22.59 -14.33
C LEU A 735 -0.95 -22.67 -15.71
N SER A 736 -2.16 -22.15 -15.89
CA SER A 736 -2.81 -22.05 -17.20
C SER A 736 -2.01 -21.23 -18.21
N LYS A 737 -1.43 -20.09 -17.80
CA LYS A 737 -0.57 -19.23 -18.64
C LYS A 737 0.74 -19.93 -19.00
N LEU A 738 1.36 -20.62 -18.03
CA LEU A 738 2.61 -21.35 -18.22
C LEU A 738 2.44 -22.55 -19.16
N THR A 739 1.36 -23.32 -18.97
CA THR A 739 1.14 -24.57 -19.69
C THR A 739 0.39 -24.39 -21.01
N GLY A 740 -0.33 -23.28 -21.17
CA GLY A 740 -1.29 -23.06 -22.25
C GLY A 740 -2.56 -23.93 -22.14
N ILE A 741 -2.73 -24.65 -21.03
CA ILE A 741 -3.89 -25.51 -20.78
C ILE A 741 -4.96 -24.67 -20.09
N ALA A 742 -6.15 -24.61 -20.68
CA ALA A 742 -7.27 -23.89 -20.09
C ALA A 742 -7.65 -24.48 -18.72
N PRO A 743 -7.85 -23.64 -17.69
CA PRO A 743 -8.24 -24.11 -16.36
C PRO A 743 -9.61 -24.79 -16.41
N GLY A 744 -9.78 -25.85 -15.62
CA GLY A 744 -11.05 -26.57 -15.54
C GLY A 744 -12.12 -25.74 -14.82
N LYS A 745 -13.39 -25.92 -15.20
CA LYS A 745 -14.52 -25.27 -14.52
C LYS A 745 -14.62 -25.72 -13.06
N ALA A 746 -14.76 -24.76 -12.14
CA ALA A 746 -14.78 -25.04 -10.70
C ALA A 746 -15.91 -25.97 -10.26
N SER A 747 -17.08 -25.89 -10.90
CA SER A 747 -18.25 -26.71 -10.59
C SER A 747 -18.16 -28.17 -11.08
N GLU A 748 -17.23 -28.48 -11.98
CA GLU A 748 -17.11 -29.78 -12.66
C GLU A 748 -15.84 -30.56 -12.25
N LEU A 749 -14.95 -29.96 -11.45
CA LEU A 749 -13.69 -30.57 -11.04
C LEU A 749 -13.88 -31.69 -10.02
N ASN A 750 -13.16 -32.79 -10.23
CA ASN A 750 -13.08 -33.93 -9.35
C ASN A 750 -11.69 -34.60 -9.54
N GLY A 751 -11.08 -35.08 -8.46
CA GLY A 751 -9.77 -35.74 -8.49
C GLY A 751 -8.63 -34.91 -7.92
N GLU A 752 -7.46 -34.98 -8.56
CA GLU A 752 -6.21 -34.38 -8.09
C GLU A 752 -5.47 -33.72 -9.27
N LEU A 753 -4.96 -32.51 -9.06
CA LEU A 753 -3.98 -31.86 -9.93
C LEU A 753 -2.61 -31.91 -9.24
N VAL A 754 -1.63 -32.51 -9.92
CA VAL A 754 -0.27 -32.66 -9.39
C VAL A 754 0.71 -31.83 -10.23
N VAL A 755 1.46 -30.96 -9.55
CA VAL A 755 2.59 -30.20 -10.10
C VAL A 755 3.87 -30.64 -9.41
N GLY A 756 4.68 -31.42 -10.12
CA GLY A 756 5.97 -31.89 -9.63
C GLY A 756 7.07 -30.84 -9.82
N LEU A 757 7.89 -30.60 -8.82
CA LEU A 757 9.16 -29.89 -8.96
C LEU A 757 10.23 -30.91 -9.42
N LYS A 758 10.74 -30.74 -10.65
CA LYS A 758 11.65 -31.71 -11.27
C LYS A 758 13.11 -31.35 -11.08
N SER A 759 13.47 -30.11 -11.38
CA SER A 759 14.85 -29.63 -11.26
C SER A 759 14.88 -28.14 -11.01
N CYS A 760 15.94 -27.68 -10.35
CA CYS A 760 16.10 -26.30 -9.94
C CYS A 760 17.57 -25.91 -10.14
N GLN A 761 17.83 -24.98 -11.05
CA GLN A 761 19.15 -24.42 -11.31
C GLN A 761 19.15 -22.98 -10.81
N LEU A 762 19.76 -22.75 -9.65
CA LEU A 762 19.84 -21.44 -9.03
C LEU A 762 21.30 -21.09 -8.73
N ASN A 763 21.57 -19.80 -8.68
CA ASN A 763 22.81 -19.23 -8.18
C ASN A 763 22.69 -18.91 -6.68
N THR A 764 21.53 -18.40 -6.26
CA THR A 764 21.21 -18.06 -4.86
C THR A 764 19.90 -18.71 -4.42
N PRO A 765 19.63 -18.89 -3.11
CA PRO A 765 18.35 -19.45 -2.64
C PRO A 765 17.13 -18.68 -3.17
N ASN A 766 16.02 -19.40 -3.34
CA ASN A 766 14.70 -18.85 -3.66
C ASN A 766 13.64 -19.66 -2.91
N GLY A 767 12.36 -19.30 -3.02
CA GLY A 767 11.23 -20.11 -2.57
C GLY A 767 10.19 -20.21 -3.67
N ILE A 768 9.33 -21.22 -3.58
CA ILE A 768 8.16 -21.34 -4.45
C ILE A 768 6.93 -21.74 -3.62
N ASP A 769 5.92 -20.88 -3.69
CA ASP A 769 4.59 -21.14 -3.14
C ASP A 769 3.62 -21.46 -4.26
N ALA A 770 2.73 -22.41 -4.02
CA ALA A 770 1.58 -22.71 -4.84
C ALA A 770 0.32 -22.27 -4.10
N SER A 771 -0.62 -21.64 -4.78
CA SER A 771 -1.92 -21.26 -4.23
C SER A 771 -3.03 -21.59 -5.22
N ALA A 772 -4.12 -22.19 -4.73
CA ALA A 772 -5.29 -22.43 -5.56
C ALA A 772 -6.12 -21.15 -5.70
N VAL A 773 -6.43 -20.79 -6.95
CA VAL A 773 -7.11 -19.54 -7.29
C VAL A 773 -8.32 -19.84 -8.16
N LEU A 774 -9.43 -19.18 -7.88
CA LEU A 774 -10.60 -19.16 -8.75
C LEU A 774 -10.49 -17.98 -9.73
N CYS A 775 -10.64 -18.25 -11.02
CA CYS A 775 -10.63 -17.25 -12.08
C CYS A 775 -12.06 -17.00 -12.56
N GLY A 776 -12.55 -15.77 -12.40
CA GLY A 776 -13.88 -15.32 -12.83
C GLY A 776 -13.94 -14.93 -14.31
N GLN A 777 -15.11 -14.44 -14.77
CA GLN A 777 -15.37 -14.15 -16.19
C GLN A 777 -14.58 -12.94 -16.77
N ASN A 778 -13.96 -12.12 -15.91
CA ASN A 778 -13.23 -10.90 -16.29
C ASN A 778 -11.75 -10.95 -15.89
N ASP A 779 -11.13 -12.14 -15.85
CA ASP A 779 -9.77 -12.34 -15.30
C ASP A 779 -9.64 -11.87 -13.82
N GLU A 780 -10.76 -11.86 -13.09
CA GLU A 780 -10.78 -11.59 -11.65
C GLU A 780 -10.32 -12.86 -10.90
N PHE A 781 -9.31 -12.72 -10.04
CA PHE A 781 -8.75 -13.83 -9.29
C PHE A 781 -9.21 -13.81 -7.83
N PHE A 782 -9.83 -14.89 -7.37
CA PHE A 782 -10.21 -15.09 -5.98
C PHE A 782 -9.28 -16.12 -5.31
N TYR A 783 -8.54 -15.68 -4.30
CA TYR A 783 -7.64 -16.55 -3.55
C TYR A 783 -8.44 -17.42 -2.56
N THR A 784 -8.26 -18.73 -2.67
CA THR A 784 -9.01 -19.69 -1.86
C THR A 784 -8.39 -19.93 -0.48
N LEU A 785 -7.32 -19.22 -0.12
CA LEU A 785 -6.51 -19.42 1.09
C LEU A 785 -5.83 -20.80 1.20
N SER A 786 -6.01 -21.68 0.21
CA SER A 786 -5.29 -22.94 0.14
C SER A 786 -3.94 -22.71 -0.53
N GLY A 787 -2.87 -22.80 0.26
CA GLY A 787 -1.49 -22.57 -0.17
C GLY A 787 -0.54 -23.63 0.39
N ALA A 788 0.52 -23.92 -0.35
CA ALA A 788 1.64 -24.72 0.13
C ALA A 788 2.94 -24.14 -0.45
N GLY A 789 4.04 -24.21 0.31
CA GLY A 789 5.30 -23.58 -0.07
C GLY A 789 6.51 -24.44 0.24
N THR A 790 7.63 -24.14 -0.42
CA THR A 790 8.91 -24.80 -0.16
C THR A 790 10.10 -23.91 -0.54
N SER A 791 11.20 -24.06 0.19
CA SER A 791 12.48 -23.42 -0.12
C SER A 791 13.18 -24.15 -1.27
N LEU A 792 13.78 -23.37 -2.18
CA LEU A 792 14.55 -23.85 -3.32
C LEU A 792 16.03 -23.50 -3.14
N TYR A 793 16.85 -24.53 -3.08
CA TYR A 793 18.28 -24.39 -2.84
C TYR A 793 19.12 -24.68 -4.09
N PRO A 794 20.15 -23.86 -4.38
CA PRO A 794 21.12 -24.15 -5.42
C PRO A 794 21.97 -25.38 -5.05
N ASP A 795 22.46 -26.09 -6.06
CA ASP A 795 23.17 -27.38 -5.88
C ASP A 795 24.43 -27.25 -5.00
N TRP A 796 25.14 -26.13 -5.10
CA TRP A 796 26.31 -25.87 -4.26
C TRP A 796 25.94 -25.76 -2.78
N LEU A 797 24.79 -25.16 -2.47
CA LEU A 797 24.33 -24.98 -1.10
C LEU A 797 23.80 -26.29 -0.51
N LYS A 798 23.07 -27.08 -1.30
CA LYS A 798 22.69 -28.45 -0.90
C LYS A 798 23.92 -29.29 -0.56
N SER A 799 24.93 -29.25 -1.43
CA SER A 799 26.20 -29.97 -1.21
C SER A 799 26.90 -29.50 0.07
N TYR A 800 26.82 -28.22 0.41
CA TYR A 800 27.31 -27.70 1.67
C TYR A 800 26.45 -28.16 2.86
N MET A 801 25.12 -28.12 2.76
CA MET A 801 24.23 -28.59 3.82
C MET A 801 24.44 -30.07 4.13
N ASP A 802 24.66 -30.91 3.11
CA ASP A 802 25.00 -32.33 3.27
C ASP A 802 26.35 -32.57 3.97
N SER A 803 27.23 -31.57 3.99
CA SER A 803 28.55 -31.60 4.65
C SER A 803 28.51 -31.15 6.12
N VAL A 804 27.37 -30.63 6.58
CA VAL A 804 27.19 -30.08 7.94
C VAL A 804 26.15 -30.89 8.69
N ALA A 805 26.47 -31.28 9.92
CA ALA A 805 25.50 -31.89 10.83
C ALA A 805 25.39 -31.08 12.13
N LEU A 806 24.16 -30.83 12.56
CA LEU A 806 23.85 -30.19 13.85
C LEU A 806 23.26 -31.20 14.82
N SER A 807 23.93 -31.41 15.95
CA SER A 807 23.47 -32.33 17.00
C SER A 807 23.52 -31.68 18.39
N CYS A 808 22.63 -32.10 19.27
CA CYS A 808 22.54 -31.63 20.65
C CYS A 808 22.59 -32.83 21.61
N GLU A 809 23.40 -32.73 22.66
CA GLU A 809 23.52 -33.72 23.73
C GLU A 809 23.71 -33.00 25.06
N GLU A 810 22.90 -33.34 26.07
CA GLU A 810 22.92 -32.75 27.42
C GLU A 810 22.86 -31.21 27.42
N ASN A 811 24.00 -30.54 27.63
CA ASN A 811 24.15 -29.09 27.67
C ASN A 811 25.02 -28.57 26.51
N LYS A 812 25.26 -29.40 25.51
CA LYS A 812 26.22 -29.17 24.43
C LYS A 812 25.57 -29.33 23.08
N MET A 813 25.95 -28.45 22.17
CA MET A 813 25.63 -28.50 20.76
C MET A 813 26.92 -28.71 19.98
N THR A 814 26.85 -29.56 18.96
CA THR A 814 27.99 -29.89 18.11
C THR A 814 27.60 -29.65 16.66
N LEU A 815 28.34 -28.75 16.00
CA LEU A 815 28.32 -28.60 14.55
C LEU A 815 29.50 -29.39 13.99
N ASP A 816 29.20 -30.45 13.24
CA ASP A 816 30.19 -31.31 12.61
C ASP A 816 30.30 -30.94 11.13
N TYR A 817 31.47 -30.45 10.72
CA TYR A 817 31.81 -30.13 9.33
C TYR A 817 32.69 -31.23 8.78
N ASP A 818 32.17 -32.02 7.85
CA ASP A 818 32.91 -33.17 7.30
C ASP A 818 34.14 -32.74 6.47
N GLY A 819 34.16 -31.46 6.05
CA GLY A 819 35.24 -30.81 5.30
C GLY A 819 35.38 -31.26 3.85
N ASN A 820 34.50 -32.15 3.35
CA ASN A 820 34.59 -32.75 2.02
C ASN A 820 33.91 -31.89 0.95
N LEU A 821 34.28 -30.61 0.91
CA LEU A 821 33.74 -29.67 -0.07
C LEU A 821 34.52 -29.75 -1.39
N SER A 822 33.80 -29.80 -2.51
CA SER A 822 34.43 -29.66 -3.83
C SER A 822 34.94 -28.23 -4.04
N GLN A 823 35.96 -28.05 -4.88
CA GLN A 823 36.50 -26.72 -5.20
C GLN A 823 35.41 -25.77 -5.72
N ALA A 824 34.46 -26.28 -6.52
CA ALA A 824 33.35 -25.48 -7.04
C ALA A 824 32.43 -24.95 -5.91
N VAL A 825 32.20 -25.75 -4.86
CA VAL A 825 31.42 -25.31 -3.69
C VAL A 825 32.22 -24.27 -2.89
N CYS A 826 33.52 -24.49 -2.70
CA CYS A 826 34.40 -23.51 -2.03
C CYS A 826 34.44 -22.15 -2.75
N ASP A 827 34.44 -22.17 -4.08
CA ASP A 827 34.44 -20.95 -4.90
C ASP A 827 33.11 -20.18 -4.73
N HIS A 828 31.96 -20.87 -4.71
CA HIS A 828 30.65 -20.25 -4.48
C HIS A 828 30.49 -19.73 -3.05
N LEU A 829 30.97 -20.48 -2.06
CA LEU A 829 30.96 -20.06 -0.67
C LEU A 829 31.73 -18.75 -0.47
N GLY A 830 32.75 -18.44 -1.28
CA GLY A 830 33.37 -17.12 -1.30
C GLY A 830 33.74 -16.62 0.11
N ASP A 831 33.04 -15.58 0.58
CA ASP A 831 33.21 -14.97 1.90
C ASP A 831 32.09 -15.32 2.90
N TYR A 832 31.22 -16.28 2.59
CA TYR A 832 30.25 -16.79 3.56
C TYR A 832 30.97 -17.38 4.79
N ARG A 833 30.42 -17.08 5.96
CA ARG A 833 30.88 -17.56 7.27
C ARG A 833 29.84 -18.53 7.84
N ALA A 834 30.30 -19.56 8.54
CA ALA A 834 29.42 -20.51 9.20
C ALA A 834 29.07 -20.02 10.61
N ASP A 835 27.78 -19.98 10.96
CA ASP A 835 27.32 -19.46 12.25
C ASP A 835 26.04 -20.16 12.72
N VAL A 836 25.57 -19.82 13.90
CA VAL A 836 24.37 -20.38 14.53
C VAL A 836 23.50 -19.26 15.07
N ILE A 837 22.19 -19.35 14.80
CA ILE A 837 21.18 -18.58 15.51
C ILE A 837 20.65 -19.44 16.65
N ILE A 838 20.65 -18.89 17.85
CA ILE A 838 20.05 -19.50 19.04
C ILE A 838 18.82 -18.72 19.47
N SER A 839 17.80 -19.41 19.96
CA SER A 839 16.59 -18.80 20.53
C SER A 839 16.22 -19.47 21.83
N LEU A 840 15.80 -18.68 22.81
CA LEU A 840 15.36 -19.18 24.11
C LEU A 840 13.83 -19.35 24.10
N SER A 841 13.32 -20.44 24.68
CA SER A 841 11.87 -20.67 24.80
C SER A 841 11.16 -19.68 25.73
N ARG A 842 11.92 -18.96 26.55
CA ARG A 842 11.47 -17.89 27.45
C ARG A 842 12.63 -16.95 27.76
N GLU A 843 12.31 -15.77 28.25
CA GLU A 843 13.30 -14.86 28.83
C GLU A 843 13.90 -15.45 30.11
N LEU A 844 15.12 -15.01 30.45
CA LEU A 844 15.75 -15.33 31.72
C LEU A 844 15.10 -14.52 32.85
N ASP A 845 14.79 -15.17 33.96
CA ASP A 845 14.22 -14.52 35.14
C ASP A 845 15.34 -13.82 35.96
N GLU A 846 14.97 -12.90 36.87
CA GLU A 846 15.93 -12.23 37.74
C GLU A 846 16.72 -13.25 38.58
N GLY A 847 18.06 -13.14 38.53
CA GLY A 847 18.98 -14.07 39.19
C GLY A 847 19.38 -15.30 38.36
N GLU A 848 18.77 -15.52 37.20
CA GLU A 848 19.24 -16.51 36.23
C GLU A 848 20.36 -15.94 35.36
N THR A 849 21.34 -16.77 35.02
CA THR A 849 22.40 -16.40 34.08
C THR A 849 22.68 -17.52 33.09
N LEU A 850 22.90 -17.18 31.83
CA LEU A 850 23.30 -18.10 30.78
C LEU A 850 24.77 -17.89 30.45
N THR A 851 25.60 -18.91 30.67
CA THR A 851 26.99 -18.93 30.20
C THR A 851 27.08 -19.73 28.92
N ILE A 852 27.66 -19.13 27.88
CA ILE A 852 27.90 -19.77 26.59
C ILE A 852 29.40 -19.87 26.38
N THR A 853 29.88 -21.06 26.03
CA THR A 853 31.23 -21.28 25.54
C THR A 853 31.17 -21.69 24.08
N ALA A 854 31.71 -20.85 23.20
CA ALA A 854 31.76 -21.05 21.75
C ALA A 854 32.94 -20.26 21.18
N PHE A 855 33.50 -20.72 20.06
CA PHE A 855 34.59 -20.02 19.36
C PHE A 855 35.77 -19.66 20.28
N GLU A 856 36.16 -20.61 21.14
CA GLU A 856 37.21 -20.44 22.16
C GLU A 856 36.99 -19.30 23.18
N LYS A 857 35.78 -18.75 23.24
CA LYS A 857 35.38 -17.75 24.22
C LYS A 857 34.30 -18.31 25.14
N THR A 858 34.33 -17.84 26.39
CA THR A 858 33.27 -18.07 27.37
C THR A 858 32.73 -16.72 27.82
N LYS A 859 31.40 -16.54 27.74
CA LYS A 859 30.73 -15.33 28.20
C LYS A 859 29.48 -15.70 29.00
N CYS A 860 29.32 -15.04 30.15
CA CYS A 860 28.14 -15.14 30.98
C CYS A 860 27.22 -13.96 30.68
N PHE A 861 25.94 -14.22 30.49
CA PHE A 861 24.92 -13.24 30.14
C PHE A 861 23.86 -13.19 31.23
N THR A 862 23.56 -11.97 31.67
CA THR A 862 22.42 -11.64 32.53
C THR A 862 21.15 -11.42 31.71
N PRO A 863 19.95 -11.42 32.33
CA PRO A 863 18.69 -11.17 31.63
C PRO A 863 18.72 -9.84 30.86
N ALA A 864 19.25 -8.77 31.47
CA ALA A 864 19.34 -7.46 30.84
C ALA A 864 20.27 -7.44 29.61
N GLU A 865 21.37 -8.20 29.64
CA GLU A 865 22.29 -8.30 28.51
C GLU A 865 21.71 -9.09 27.35
N ILE A 866 20.94 -10.16 27.62
CA ILE A 866 20.23 -10.89 26.56
C ILE A 866 19.13 -10.03 25.94
N ALA A 867 18.33 -9.35 26.78
CA ALA A 867 17.25 -8.48 26.31
C ALA A 867 17.76 -7.31 25.45
N ALA A 868 18.91 -6.74 25.78
CA ALA A 868 19.51 -5.63 25.03
C ALA A 868 20.07 -6.03 23.65
N LEU A 869 20.23 -7.34 23.37
CA LEU A 869 20.84 -7.86 22.14
C LEU A 869 19.81 -8.39 21.13
N GLY A 870 18.53 -8.45 21.48
CA GLY A 870 17.47 -8.95 20.60
C GLY A 870 16.87 -7.85 19.72
N GLU A 871 17.07 -7.92 18.40
CA GLU A 871 16.13 -7.34 17.44
C GLU A 871 14.99 -8.35 17.23
N ASN A 872 13.75 -7.97 17.48
CA ASN A 872 12.55 -8.82 17.34
C ASN A 872 12.44 -10.04 18.30
N GLY A 873 13.01 -9.94 19.50
CA GLY A 873 12.44 -10.60 20.69
C GLY A 873 12.74 -12.09 20.95
N SER A 874 13.61 -12.78 20.20
CA SER A 874 14.09 -14.13 20.64
C SER A 874 15.28 -14.74 19.89
N GLN A 875 15.68 -14.23 18.72
CA GLN A 875 16.75 -14.83 17.90
C GLN A 875 18.10 -14.13 18.10
N LEU A 876 19.13 -14.86 18.50
CA LEU A 876 20.46 -14.34 18.83
C LEU A 876 21.53 -14.99 17.95
N ARG A 877 22.27 -14.19 17.17
CA ARG A 877 23.39 -14.68 16.37
C ARG A 877 24.60 -14.96 17.27
N LEU A 878 25.08 -16.20 17.29
CA LEU A 878 26.10 -16.65 18.24
C LEU A 878 27.42 -15.89 18.09
N SER A 879 27.88 -15.66 16.86
CA SER A 879 29.09 -14.84 16.63
C SER A 879 29.00 -13.43 17.23
N LYS A 880 27.85 -12.75 17.05
CA LYS A 880 27.57 -11.41 17.62
C LYS A 880 27.56 -11.45 19.15
N LEU A 881 26.91 -12.46 19.74
CA LEU A 881 26.88 -12.66 21.20
C LEU A 881 28.30 -12.78 21.78
N MET A 882 29.15 -13.55 21.12
CA MET A 882 30.52 -13.83 21.55
C MET A 882 31.52 -12.75 21.11
N GLY A 883 31.10 -11.79 20.28
CA GLY A 883 31.96 -10.75 19.72
C GLY A 883 33.13 -11.34 18.94
N VAL A 884 32.85 -12.32 18.08
CA VAL A 884 33.83 -12.99 17.23
C VAL A 884 33.40 -12.87 15.77
N ASP A 885 34.38 -12.84 14.87
CA ASP A 885 34.13 -13.05 13.44
C ASP A 885 34.17 -14.57 13.21
N PRO A 886 33.06 -15.20 12.75
CA PRO A 886 33.05 -16.62 12.49
C PRO A 886 34.02 -16.96 11.34
N SER A 887 34.48 -18.19 11.33
CA SER A 887 35.36 -18.71 10.30
C SER A 887 34.67 -18.81 8.95
N LEU A 888 35.48 -18.73 7.89
CA LEU A 888 35.05 -18.93 6.52
C LEU A 888 34.46 -20.33 6.37
N ALA A 889 33.21 -20.41 5.89
CA ALA A 889 32.49 -21.68 5.73
C ALA A 889 33.25 -22.67 4.84
N LYS A 890 33.91 -22.16 3.79
CA LYS A 890 34.75 -22.96 2.87
C LYS A 890 36.00 -23.59 3.51
N SER A 891 36.39 -23.14 4.70
CA SER A 891 37.59 -23.62 5.40
C SER A 891 37.26 -24.35 6.71
N GLU A 892 35.98 -24.50 7.03
CA GLU A 892 35.56 -25.12 8.28
C GLU A 892 35.64 -26.64 8.19
N VAL A 893 36.36 -27.25 9.13
CA VAL A 893 36.57 -28.70 9.16
C VAL A 893 36.58 -29.16 10.62
N GLY A 894 35.84 -30.25 10.88
CA GLY A 894 35.79 -30.89 12.19
C GLY A 894 34.61 -30.41 13.03
N LYS A 895 34.67 -30.76 14.33
CA LYS A 895 33.58 -30.53 15.28
C LYS A 895 33.77 -29.23 16.03
N ASN A 896 32.80 -28.35 15.92
CA ASN A 896 32.66 -27.15 16.72
C ASN A 896 31.67 -27.38 17.84
N GLU A 897 32.16 -27.24 19.07
CA GLU A 897 31.41 -27.49 20.27
C GLU A 897 30.96 -26.18 20.90
N ILE A 898 29.66 -26.09 21.17
CA ILE A 898 29.04 -24.97 21.86
C ILE A 898 28.45 -25.52 23.15
N THR A 899 28.93 -25.03 24.29
CA THR A 899 28.44 -25.47 25.60
C THR A 899 27.61 -24.37 26.23
N PHE A 900 26.44 -24.76 26.74
CA PHE A 900 25.53 -23.89 27.47
C PHE A 900 25.56 -24.29 28.94
N THR A 901 25.64 -23.31 29.84
CA THR A 901 25.58 -23.54 31.28
C THR A 901 24.69 -22.49 31.89
N LEU A 902 23.56 -22.92 32.46
CA LEU A 902 22.69 -22.04 33.22
C LEU A 902 23.03 -22.11 34.71
N SER A 903 22.85 -20.99 35.40
CA SER A 903 22.97 -20.91 36.84
C SER A 903 21.78 -20.15 37.41
N GLY A 904 21.30 -20.58 38.58
CA GLY A 904 20.18 -19.95 39.26
C GLY A 904 18.81 -20.23 38.64
N LEU A 905 18.71 -21.24 37.76
CA LEU A 905 17.49 -21.56 37.02
C LEU A 905 16.29 -21.73 37.98
N ASN A 906 15.20 -21.04 37.69
CA ASN A 906 13.96 -21.09 38.45
C ASN A 906 12.94 -22.05 37.85
N ARG A 907 13.04 -22.32 36.54
CA ARG A 907 12.18 -23.22 35.76
C ARG A 907 12.86 -23.66 34.47
N ASN A 908 12.39 -24.69 33.76
CA ASN A 908 13.12 -25.21 32.60
C ASN A 908 13.24 -24.16 31.47
N ILE A 909 14.21 -24.34 30.59
CA ILE A 909 14.37 -23.51 29.40
C ILE A 909 14.89 -24.34 28.23
N TYR A 910 14.33 -24.12 27.04
CA TYR A 910 14.77 -24.75 25.81
C TYR A 910 15.56 -23.76 24.98
N ILE A 911 16.68 -24.22 24.43
CA ILE A 911 17.49 -23.49 23.47
C ILE A 911 17.24 -24.10 22.11
N TYR A 912 16.53 -23.38 21.25
CA TYR A 912 16.40 -23.71 19.84
C TYR A 912 17.61 -23.19 19.09
N SER A 913 18.05 -23.95 18.09
CA SER A 913 19.25 -23.64 17.35
C SER A 913 19.07 -23.95 15.88
N GLN A 914 19.66 -23.10 15.06
CA GLN A 914 19.55 -23.15 13.63
C GLN A 914 20.89 -22.76 13.01
N ALA A 915 21.47 -23.67 12.22
CA ALA A 915 22.69 -23.36 11.48
C ALA A 915 22.38 -22.38 10.35
N VAL A 916 23.30 -21.43 10.13
CA VAL A 916 23.17 -20.38 9.10
C VAL A 916 24.49 -20.13 8.38
N LEU A 917 24.40 -19.66 7.14
CA LEU A 917 25.51 -19.01 6.44
C LEU A 917 25.35 -17.51 6.51
N VAL A 918 26.40 -16.80 6.92
CA VAL A 918 26.39 -15.35 7.11
C VAL A 918 27.29 -14.70 6.08
N LYS A 919 26.81 -13.63 5.46
CA LYS A 919 27.63 -12.72 4.65
C LYS A 919 27.23 -11.30 5.00
N GLU A 920 28.20 -10.53 5.48
CA GLU A 920 27.97 -9.20 6.04
C GLU A 920 26.93 -9.26 7.18
N ASP A 921 25.82 -8.54 7.08
CA ASP A 921 24.74 -8.59 8.08
C ASP A 921 23.58 -9.52 7.72
N THR A 922 23.60 -10.08 6.51
CA THR A 922 22.58 -11.04 6.03
C THR A 922 22.95 -12.48 6.34
N TYR A 923 21.93 -13.32 6.53
CA TYR A 923 22.13 -14.74 6.76
C TYR A 923 21.11 -15.59 6.01
N ILE A 924 21.54 -16.80 5.66
CA ILE A 924 20.75 -17.82 4.97
C ILE A 924 20.54 -18.97 5.95
N TYR A 925 19.29 -19.34 6.19
CA TYR A 925 18.94 -20.52 6.97
C TYR A 925 19.30 -21.80 6.22
N LEU A 926 19.91 -22.74 6.93
CA LEU A 926 20.17 -24.06 6.40
C LEU A 926 19.04 -25.00 6.84
N ASP A 927 17.98 -25.07 6.04
CA ASP A 927 16.79 -25.87 6.37
C ASP A 927 17.14 -27.34 6.66
N GLY A 928 16.50 -27.90 7.69
CA GLY A 928 16.82 -29.25 8.16
C GLY A 928 18.04 -29.35 9.08
N LEU A 929 18.81 -28.27 9.26
CA LEU A 929 19.89 -28.15 10.25
C LEU A 929 19.46 -27.31 11.45
N SER A 930 18.37 -27.75 12.08
CA SER A 930 17.86 -27.21 13.34
C SER A 930 17.87 -28.26 14.43
N ASN A 931 18.03 -27.83 15.68
CA ASN A 931 17.97 -28.73 16.82
C ASN A 931 17.54 -27.96 18.08
N SER A 932 17.09 -28.68 19.11
CA SER A 932 16.69 -28.10 20.40
C SER A 932 17.41 -28.77 21.55
N LEU A 933 17.87 -27.97 22.49
CA LEU A 933 18.53 -28.41 23.72
C LEU A 933 17.64 -28.05 24.91
N SER A 934 17.33 -29.02 25.77
CA SER A 934 16.53 -28.80 26.98
C SER A 934 17.45 -28.67 28.19
N LEU A 935 17.33 -27.58 28.94
CA LEU A 935 18.08 -27.36 30.17
C LEU A 935 17.11 -27.33 31.36
N PHE A 936 17.24 -28.34 32.22
CA PHE A 936 16.29 -28.61 33.30
C PHE A 936 16.72 -28.00 34.63
N GLU A 937 15.75 -27.48 35.39
CA GLU A 937 15.95 -27.13 36.79
C GLU A 937 15.95 -28.40 37.65
N ALA A 938 16.84 -28.48 38.63
CA ALA A 938 17.09 -29.71 39.39
C ALA A 938 15.84 -30.24 40.12
N SER A 939 14.96 -29.37 40.61
CA SER A 939 13.72 -29.74 41.29
C SER A 939 12.68 -30.28 40.31
N PHE A 940 12.63 -29.74 39.09
CA PHE A 940 11.75 -30.23 38.01
C PHE A 940 12.23 -31.59 37.50
N GLN A 941 13.54 -31.77 37.34
CA GLN A 941 14.13 -33.07 37.01
C GLN A 941 13.89 -34.10 38.12
N ALA A 942 14.10 -33.74 39.39
CA ALA A 942 13.80 -34.61 40.53
C ALA A 942 12.31 -34.98 40.61
N TYR A 943 11.42 -34.06 40.24
CA TYR A 943 9.99 -34.36 40.10
C TYR A 943 9.73 -35.32 38.95
N ALA A 944 10.30 -35.08 37.77
CA ALA A 944 10.20 -35.95 36.60
C ALA A 944 10.65 -37.38 36.92
N ASP A 945 11.78 -37.54 37.62
CA ASP A 945 12.31 -38.85 38.03
C ASP A 945 11.46 -39.55 39.10
N SER A 946 10.57 -38.80 39.77
CA SER A 946 9.58 -39.37 40.68
C SER A 946 8.35 -39.95 39.97
N ILE A 947 8.22 -39.71 38.65
CA ILE A 947 7.12 -40.18 37.80
C ILE A 947 7.60 -41.40 36.99
N ASP A 948 6.87 -42.50 37.14
CA ASP A 948 6.93 -43.64 36.23
C ASP A 948 5.71 -43.59 35.29
N LEU A 949 5.96 -43.36 34.01
CA LEU A 949 4.95 -43.26 32.97
C LEU A 949 5.17 -44.38 31.95
N GLN A 950 4.20 -45.29 31.87
CA GLN A 950 4.27 -46.47 31.01
C GLN A 950 3.03 -46.56 30.13
N SER A 951 3.16 -47.19 28.97
CA SER A 951 2.04 -47.53 28.10
C SER A 951 1.93 -49.05 27.94
N GLN A 952 0.70 -49.55 28.01
CA GLN A 952 0.38 -50.94 27.70
C GLN A 952 -0.96 -50.99 26.97
N GLU A 953 -0.97 -51.63 25.80
CA GLU A 953 -2.13 -51.70 24.90
C GLU A 953 -2.69 -50.30 24.62
N ASN A 954 -3.85 -50.00 25.21
CA ASN A 954 -4.60 -48.77 25.02
C ASN A 954 -4.62 -47.89 26.29
N THR A 955 -3.75 -48.17 27.27
CA THR A 955 -3.72 -47.52 28.57
C THR A 955 -2.34 -46.94 28.86
N PHE A 956 -2.29 -45.67 29.28
CA PHE A 956 -1.14 -45.07 29.95
C PHE A 956 -1.31 -45.19 31.47
N THR A 957 -0.31 -45.72 32.17
CA THR A 957 -0.28 -45.79 33.63
C THR A 957 0.73 -44.78 34.15
N VAL A 958 0.27 -43.87 34.99
CA VAL A 958 1.10 -42.84 35.63
C VAL A 958 1.22 -43.17 37.12
N THR A 959 2.45 -43.42 37.58
CA THR A 959 2.74 -43.69 39.00
C THR A 959 3.67 -42.63 39.57
N TYR A 960 3.23 -41.98 40.65
CA TYR A 960 4.05 -41.08 41.45
C TYR A 960 4.65 -41.83 42.63
N THR A 961 5.97 -41.92 42.67
CA THR A 961 6.74 -42.57 43.76
C THR A 961 6.66 -41.80 45.09
N GLY A 962 6.32 -40.52 45.06
CA GLY A 962 5.77 -39.76 46.21
C GLY A 962 6.78 -39.23 47.24
N ASN A 963 8.09 -39.34 47.02
CA ASN A 963 9.12 -38.92 47.98
C ASN A 963 10.00 -37.78 47.46
N LEU A 964 9.44 -36.57 47.41
CA LEU A 964 10.20 -35.36 47.07
C LEU A 964 10.85 -34.74 48.32
N ALA A 965 12.10 -34.29 48.20
CA ALA A 965 12.80 -33.56 49.24
C ALA A 965 12.15 -32.18 49.52
N ALA A 966 12.42 -31.59 50.70
CA ALA A 966 11.73 -30.39 51.16
C ALA A 966 12.03 -29.14 50.31
N ASP A 967 13.27 -29.04 49.82
CA ASP A 967 13.74 -28.03 48.87
C ASP A 967 13.04 -28.16 47.51
N VAL A 968 12.93 -29.38 46.98
CA VAL A 968 12.18 -29.68 45.74
C VAL A 968 10.71 -29.27 45.88
N LYS A 969 10.08 -29.62 47.01
CA LYS A 969 8.68 -29.21 47.29
C LYS A 969 8.53 -27.70 47.36
N SER A 970 9.49 -26.99 47.93
CA SER A 970 9.46 -25.53 47.98
C SER A 970 9.44 -24.92 46.58
N LYS A 971 10.28 -25.43 45.66
CA LYS A 971 10.35 -24.95 44.27
C LYS A 971 9.11 -25.28 43.44
N LEU A 972 8.47 -26.42 43.70
CA LEU A 972 7.24 -26.84 43.02
C LEU A 972 5.97 -26.18 43.58
N THR A 973 6.08 -25.21 44.50
CA THR A 973 4.90 -24.57 45.11
C THR A 973 4.09 -23.82 44.05
N GLY A 974 2.81 -24.18 43.96
CA GLY A 974 1.85 -23.63 42.99
C GLY A 974 1.91 -24.26 41.60
N TYR A 975 2.75 -25.27 41.38
CA TYR A 975 2.70 -26.10 40.18
C TYR A 975 1.72 -27.26 40.35
N TYR A 976 0.99 -27.56 39.28
CA TYR A 976 0.02 -28.64 39.17
C TYR A 976 0.53 -29.69 38.20
N ALA A 977 0.37 -30.97 38.53
CA ALA A 977 0.71 -32.08 37.67
C ALA A 977 -0.39 -32.30 36.63
N ASP A 978 0.02 -32.47 35.37
CA ASP A 978 -0.88 -32.72 34.25
C ASP A 978 -0.14 -33.54 33.18
N ALA A 979 -0.83 -33.88 32.08
CA ALA A 979 -0.24 -34.58 30.95
C ALA A 979 -0.61 -33.91 29.63
N MET A 980 0.32 -33.90 28.69
CA MET A 980 0.08 -33.56 27.29
C MET A 980 -0.18 -34.83 26.50
N ILE A 981 -1.35 -34.93 25.88
CA ILE A 981 -1.70 -36.03 24.97
C ILE A 981 -1.39 -35.56 23.54
N TYR A 982 -0.62 -36.35 22.79
CA TYR A 982 -0.23 -36.08 21.41
C TYR A 982 -0.69 -37.23 20.51
N ILE A 983 -1.14 -36.91 19.30
CA ILE A 983 -1.45 -37.84 18.22
C ILE A 983 -0.59 -37.51 17.00
N ASP A 984 -0.11 -38.51 16.28
CA ASP A 984 0.86 -38.33 15.19
C ASP A 984 0.26 -37.76 13.89
N ARG A 985 -1.06 -37.74 13.78
CA ARG A 985 -1.81 -37.11 12.68
C ARG A 985 -3.14 -36.56 13.18
N PRO A 986 -3.69 -35.51 12.56
CA PRO A 986 -5.06 -35.08 12.81
C PRO A 986 -6.05 -36.22 12.52
N LEU A 987 -7.15 -36.25 13.27
CA LEU A 987 -8.28 -37.15 12.99
C LEU A 987 -9.01 -36.69 11.72
N LYS A 988 -9.36 -37.64 10.86
CA LYS A 988 -10.14 -37.39 9.63
C LYS A 988 -11.62 -37.21 9.95
N GLU A 989 -12.38 -36.65 9.01
CA GLU A 989 -13.84 -36.53 9.14
C GLU A 989 -14.47 -37.91 9.38
N GLY A 990 -15.24 -38.04 10.47
CA GLY A 990 -15.85 -39.30 10.91
C GLY A 990 -14.96 -40.22 11.78
N GLU A 991 -13.69 -39.90 11.97
CA GLU A 991 -12.84 -40.61 12.93
C GLU A 991 -13.03 -40.08 14.36
N GLU A 992 -13.16 -41.00 15.31
CA GLU A 992 -13.33 -40.72 16.72
C GLU A 992 -12.53 -41.72 17.58
N ILE A 993 -11.95 -41.22 18.67
CA ILE A 993 -11.41 -42.00 19.79
C ILE A 993 -12.11 -41.53 21.09
N SER A 994 -11.93 -42.21 22.21
CA SER A 994 -12.29 -41.66 23.52
C SER A 994 -11.14 -41.74 24.50
N VAL A 995 -10.98 -40.70 25.32
CA VAL A 995 -9.97 -40.63 26.38
C VAL A 995 -10.69 -40.68 27.72
N SER A 996 -10.35 -41.68 28.54
CA SER A 996 -10.96 -41.90 29.84
C SER A 996 -9.92 -41.82 30.97
N ALA A 997 -10.10 -40.88 31.90
CA ALA A 997 -9.35 -40.82 33.17
C ALA A 997 -10.19 -40.10 34.24
N PHE A 998 -9.84 -40.28 35.52
CA PHE A 998 -10.51 -39.62 36.66
C PHE A 998 -12.05 -39.76 36.68
N GLY A 999 -12.58 -40.88 36.16
CA GLY A 999 -14.01 -41.15 36.11
C GLY A 999 -14.77 -40.43 34.99
N LYS A 1000 -14.07 -39.70 34.10
CA LYS A 1000 -14.61 -39.11 32.88
C LYS A 1000 -14.19 -39.95 31.66
N ASP A 1001 -15.04 -40.00 30.63
CA ASP A 1001 -14.77 -40.61 29.32
C ASP A 1001 -15.21 -39.61 28.24
N ILE A 1002 -14.24 -39.00 27.57
CA ILE A 1002 -14.46 -37.88 26.65
C ILE A 1002 -14.24 -38.35 25.22
N PRO A 1003 -15.23 -38.18 24.32
CA PRO A 1003 -15.02 -38.43 22.90
C PRO A 1003 -14.08 -37.37 22.32
N VAL A 1004 -13.15 -37.82 21.48
CA VAL A 1004 -12.15 -36.98 20.80
C VAL A 1004 -12.32 -37.19 19.31
N SER A 1005 -12.68 -36.11 18.63
CA SER A 1005 -12.81 -36.03 17.18
C SER A 1005 -11.86 -34.96 16.63
N ARG A 1006 -11.88 -34.74 15.32
CA ARG A 1006 -11.14 -33.65 14.68
C ARG A 1006 -11.42 -32.27 15.33
N GLU A 1007 -12.65 -32.05 15.80
CA GLU A 1007 -13.09 -30.77 16.40
C GLU A 1007 -12.60 -30.59 17.84
N THR A 1008 -12.03 -31.62 18.47
CA THR A 1008 -11.57 -31.56 19.87
C THR A 1008 -10.22 -30.86 20.01
N PHE A 1009 -9.39 -30.86 18.96
CA PHE A 1009 -8.06 -30.26 18.99
C PHE A 1009 -8.09 -28.82 18.46
N ASN A 1010 -8.14 -27.83 19.35
CA ASN A 1010 -8.20 -26.40 19.01
C ASN A 1010 -6.82 -25.74 18.80
N ASN A 1011 -5.85 -26.46 18.22
CA ASN A 1011 -4.53 -25.90 17.94
C ASN A 1011 -4.16 -26.01 16.46
N VAL A 1012 -3.21 -25.16 16.04
CA VAL A 1012 -2.78 -24.96 14.64
C VAL A 1012 -2.42 -26.26 13.91
N TRP A 1013 -1.95 -27.28 14.64
CA TRP A 1013 -1.57 -28.57 14.07
C TRP A 1013 -2.60 -29.70 14.32
N GLY A 1014 -3.61 -29.47 15.16
CA GLY A 1014 -4.71 -30.41 15.43
C GLY A 1014 -4.30 -31.73 16.09
N THR A 1015 -3.17 -31.76 16.82
CA THR A 1015 -2.51 -33.03 17.20
C THR A 1015 -2.18 -33.18 18.68
N TRP A 1016 -2.53 -32.22 19.54
CA TRP A 1016 -2.21 -32.33 20.98
C TRP A 1016 -3.18 -31.59 21.88
N ILE A 1017 -3.38 -32.07 23.11
CA ILE A 1017 -4.28 -31.46 24.08
C ILE A 1017 -3.84 -31.76 25.50
N ARG A 1018 -4.02 -30.81 26.43
CA ARG A 1018 -3.79 -31.07 27.85
C ARG A 1018 -4.88 -31.97 28.41
N LEU A 1019 -4.50 -32.94 29.22
CA LEU A 1019 -5.43 -33.89 29.81
C LEU A 1019 -6.45 -33.19 30.70
N SER A 1020 -6.03 -32.22 31.53
CA SER A 1020 -6.97 -31.44 32.35
C SER A 1020 -7.96 -30.63 31.53
N GLU A 1021 -7.55 -30.06 30.39
CA GLU A 1021 -8.45 -29.34 29.48
C GLU A 1021 -9.43 -30.29 28.80
N LEU A 1022 -8.94 -31.40 28.26
CA LEU A 1022 -9.76 -32.42 27.62
C LEU A 1022 -10.82 -32.97 28.57
N LEU A 1023 -10.44 -33.19 29.82
CA LEU A 1023 -11.32 -33.73 30.85
C LEU A 1023 -12.10 -32.65 31.60
N GLU A 1024 -11.96 -31.36 31.28
CA GLU A 1024 -12.57 -30.25 32.02
C GLU A 1024 -12.35 -30.38 33.55
N LEU A 1025 -11.11 -30.59 33.96
CA LEU A 1025 -10.72 -30.73 35.37
C LEU A 1025 -10.21 -29.39 35.90
N GLU A 1026 -10.79 -28.92 37.00
CA GLU A 1026 -10.23 -27.80 37.74
C GLU A 1026 -8.96 -28.25 38.47
N LEU A 1027 -7.83 -27.61 38.16
CA LEU A 1027 -6.55 -27.89 38.82
C LEU A 1027 -6.59 -27.36 40.27
N GLY A 1028 -6.83 -28.27 41.21
CA GLY A 1028 -7.01 -27.97 42.62
C GLY A 1028 -5.93 -28.57 43.51
N ALA A 1029 -6.19 -28.59 44.83
CA ALA A 1029 -5.25 -29.09 45.82
C ALA A 1029 -4.82 -30.55 45.57
N GLU A 1030 -5.65 -31.34 44.91
CA GLU A 1030 -5.39 -32.74 44.55
C GLU A 1030 -4.43 -32.88 43.36
N GLN A 1031 -4.33 -31.87 42.49
CA GLN A 1031 -3.44 -31.86 41.32
C GLN A 1031 -2.12 -31.15 41.61
N LEU A 1032 -1.96 -30.50 42.77
CA LEU A 1032 -0.68 -29.89 43.16
C LEU A 1032 0.46 -30.92 43.08
N ALA A 1033 1.54 -30.57 42.41
CA ALA A 1033 2.71 -31.42 42.19
C ALA A 1033 3.27 -31.95 43.52
N VAL A 1034 3.33 -31.08 44.53
CA VAL A 1034 3.81 -31.41 45.88
C VAL A 1034 2.96 -32.44 46.63
N ASN A 1035 1.73 -32.67 46.18
CA ASN A 1035 0.76 -33.58 46.79
C ASN A 1035 0.59 -34.89 46.00
N GLN A 1036 1.18 -35.01 44.82
CA GLN A 1036 1.01 -36.19 43.96
C GLN A 1036 1.61 -37.45 44.61
N LYS A 1037 0.80 -38.52 44.64
CA LYS A 1037 1.18 -39.85 45.14
C LYS A 1037 0.27 -40.91 44.53
N GLY A 1038 0.75 -42.14 44.46
CA GLY A 1038 -0.05 -43.28 43.97
C GLY A 1038 -0.07 -43.35 42.45
N SER A 1039 -1.02 -44.10 41.90
CA SER A 1039 -1.11 -44.36 40.45
C SER A 1039 -2.50 -44.07 39.92
N PHE A 1040 -2.57 -43.61 38.67
CA PHE A 1040 -3.81 -43.51 37.91
C PHE A 1040 -3.60 -43.97 36.46
N GLU A 1041 -4.70 -44.25 35.76
CA GLU A 1041 -4.70 -44.73 34.38
C GLU A 1041 -5.39 -43.70 33.46
N ILE A 1042 -4.85 -43.54 32.26
CA ILE A 1042 -5.46 -42.82 31.13
C ILE A 1042 -5.70 -43.83 30.03
N LYS A 1043 -6.97 -44.12 29.72
CA LYS A 1043 -7.34 -45.08 28.67
C LYS A 1043 -7.69 -44.34 27.40
N VAL A 1044 -7.20 -44.81 26.26
CA VAL A 1044 -7.53 -44.26 24.95
C VAL A 1044 -8.15 -45.35 24.08
N ASN A 1045 -9.43 -45.22 23.75
CA ASN A 1045 -10.18 -46.24 23.02
C ASN A 1045 -10.47 -45.80 21.60
N GLU A 1046 -10.20 -46.67 20.63
CA GLU A 1046 -10.67 -46.47 19.25
C GLU A 1046 -12.21 -46.59 19.18
N LYS A 1047 -12.85 -45.69 18.43
CA LYS A 1047 -14.29 -45.76 18.11
C LYS A 1047 -14.52 -46.01 16.61
N SER A 1048 -13.91 -45.21 15.74
CA SER A 1048 -14.13 -45.24 14.29
C SER A 1048 -12.88 -44.86 13.47
N LEU A 1049 -11.70 -45.34 13.86
CA LEU A 1049 -10.47 -45.02 13.12
C LEU A 1049 -10.47 -45.68 11.74
N SER A 1050 -10.03 -44.93 10.72
CA SER A 1050 -9.88 -45.42 9.34
C SER A 1050 -8.48 -45.97 9.06
N GLU A 1051 -7.48 -45.49 9.78
CA GLU A 1051 -6.08 -45.92 9.70
C GLU A 1051 -5.40 -45.86 11.08
N GLN A 1052 -4.22 -46.46 11.22
CA GLN A 1052 -3.46 -46.46 12.46
C GLN A 1052 -3.24 -45.03 12.98
N LEU A 1053 -3.32 -44.88 14.30
CA LEU A 1053 -3.06 -43.63 15.01
C LEU A 1053 -2.02 -43.90 16.10
N ASN A 1054 -0.87 -43.21 16.05
CA ASN A 1054 0.10 -43.27 17.13
C ASN A 1054 -0.17 -42.16 18.12
N ILE A 1055 -0.18 -42.50 19.40
CA ILE A 1055 -0.56 -41.61 20.48
C ILE A 1055 0.52 -41.64 21.54
N SER A 1056 0.92 -40.48 22.05
CA SER A 1056 1.82 -40.38 23.18
C SER A 1056 1.23 -39.51 24.29
N ALA A 1057 1.62 -39.81 25.52
CA ALA A 1057 1.36 -38.97 26.68
C ALA A 1057 2.71 -38.50 27.22
N SER A 1058 2.81 -37.20 27.53
CA SER A 1058 4.00 -36.59 28.13
C SER A 1058 3.64 -35.91 29.44
N ALA A 1059 4.38 -36.17 30.52
CA ALA A 1059 4.16 -35.53 31.80
C ALA A 1059 4.57 -34.05 31.76
N ILE A 1060 3.73 -33.18 32.31
CA ILE A 1060 3.94 -31.74 32.38
C ILE A 1060 3.63 -31.19 33.78
N LEU A 1061 4.19 -30.02 34.09
CA LEU A 1061 3.75 -29.18 35.20
C LEU A 1061 3.11 -27.90 34.67
N VAL A 1062 2.07 -27.44 35.35
CA VAL A 1062 1.31 -26.24 34.96
C VAL A 1062 1.29 -25.25 36.11
N LYS A 1063 1.54 -23.97 35.82
CA LYS A 1063 1.36 -22.87 36.80
C LYS A 1063 0.85 -21.62 36.08
N GLY A 1064 -0.43 -21.32 36.26
CA GLY A 1064 -1.09 -20.29 35.44
C GLY A 1064 -1.11 -20.72 33.97
N THR A 1065 -0.53 -19.92 33.09
CA THR A 1065 -0.36 -20.24 31.66
C THR A 1065 0.92 -21.01 31.35
N ASP A 1066 1.87 -21.06 32.29
CA ASP A 1066 3.16 -21.71 32.05
C ASP A 1066 3.00 -23.23 32.04
N ILE A 1067 3.63 -23.87 31.04
CA ILE A 1067 3.69 -25.32 30.88
C ILE A 1067 5.16 -25.74 30.86
N GLU A 1068 5.51 -26.65 31.75
CA GLU A 1068 6.87 -27.16 31.93
C GLU A 1068 6.89 -28.65 31.55
N TYR A 1069 7.54 -28.99 30.44
CA TYR A 1069 7.63 -30.38 30.00
C TYR A 1069 8.74 -31.11 30.75
N LEU A 1070 8.42 -32.29 31.27
CA LEU A 1070 9.31 -33.06 32.14
C LEU A 1070 10.16 -34.11 31.39
N SER A 1071 10.09 -34.13 30.05
CA SER A 1071 10.76 -35.13 29.20
C SER A 1071 10.53 -36.59 29.63
N LYS A 1072 9.37 -36.87 30.23
CA LYS A 1072 8.86 -38.22 30.51
C LYS A 1072 7.65 -38.47 29.63
N SER A 1073 7.79 -39.38 28.68
CA SER A 1073 6.73 -39.71 27.72
C SER A 1073 6.60 -41.21 27.50
N ALA A 1074 5.39 -41.67 27.23
CA ALA A 1074 5.12 -43.01 26.75
C ALA A 1074 4.27 -42.94 25.48
N GLY A 1075 4.40 -43.93 24.59
CA GLY A 1075 3.68 -44.00 23.33
C GLY A 1075 2.96 -45.33 23.14
N MET A 1076 1.85 -45.33 22.42
CA MET A 1076 1.08 -46.51 22.00
C MET A 1076 0.58 -46.32 20.57
N SER A 1077 0.15 -47.41 19.93
CA SER A 1077 -0.48 -47.38 18.60
C SER A 1077 -1.89 -47.94 18.71
N LEU A 1078 -2.88 -47.17 18.26
CA LEU A 1078 -4.25 -47.65 18.07
C LEU A 1078 -4.44 -48.10 16.63
N LEU A 1079 -4.94 -49.32 16.45
CA LEU A 1079 -5.30 -49.86 15.15
C LEU A 1079 -6.80 -49.68 14.90
N PRO A 1080 -7.23 -49.44 13.66
CA PRO A 1080 -8.64 -49.51 13.27
C PRO A 1080 -9.26 -50.82 13.75
N LYS A 1081 -10.49 -50.79 14.29
CA LYS A 1081 -11.22 -52.04 14.49
C LYS A 1081 -11.37 -52.71 13.12
N ALA A 1082 -10.71 -53.86 12.94
CA ALA A 1082 -10.91 -54.67 11.76
C ALA A 1082 -12.42 -54.86 11.57
N SER A 1083 -12.95 -54.38 10.45
CA SER A 1083 -14.29 -54.73 10.04
C SER A 1083 -14.30 -56.26 9.99
N CYS A 1084 -14.99 -56.89 10.95
CA CYS A 1084 -15.37 -58.28 10.82
C CYS A 1084 -16.20 -58.37 9.54
N ILE A 1085 -15.52 -58.70 8.44
CA ILE A 1085 -16.17 -59.24 7.26
C ILE A 1085 -16.73 -60.59 7.73
N ILE A 1086 -18.02 -60.62 8.02
CA ILE A 1086 -18.83 -61.84 8.00
C ILE A 1086 -19.41 -61.97 6.60
#